data_AF-A0A534QR27-F1
#
_entry.id   AF-A0A534QR27-F1
#
_cell.length_a   1.000
_cell.length_b   1.000
_cell.length_c   1.000
_cell.angle_alpha   90.00
_cell.angle_beta   90.00
_cell.angle_gamma   90.00
#
_symmetry.space_group_name_H-M   'P 1'
#
loop_
_entity.id
_entity.type
_entity.pdbx_description
1 polymer ?
#
loop_
_entity_poly.entity_id
_entity_poly.type
_entity_poly.pdbx_seq_one_letter_code
_entity_poly.pdbx_strand_id
1 'polypeptide(L)'
;MATQSGSFVVPRVSKKDGQPLVYRLEPYVPMVSQGERRLANVPTHAFKFPSGSLTATITRPDAQVVTLGPEPFRGAASRTPASSQGQVLDNGGGHLGDVFQLTTGSGAFDYQFPLYGRYTIVLDGTVDDVYGNTYTGGGTYTVFVAKPLDLEPAALPMTPLEVGNSLDPGVTVLPGVPADVTVEATLLVNSDPGQAVTLSAHGTANRFGTFTPPPGTPPLTMTGRGELVVNTVATYTDPDGVLWMGATRWGQVVAPPNSSFVAHGRHEIDDVPIASARQWFQTGIFPRSAHAFLPWATGDVLWQGEREAARVQITAEDTDGAIEAAMTDWVAHGNYFSQGDESAPRPTFADRAAKGELPLAFSTSTGQNAAEEPADIVAYGYWYGGIERPGERVREMISDDDNGTGYWRFGELYGLQPGMGVAGDQPGDFKFQFGGAVYRDPVHAVQGYGIYASLWMHLPDDDAGETYVFPPFEGANGGPSDGPLLTLQGQAIDAFVVPLAVRPGTILETGDTFSFAAQLAPTLPAAMSVVVTGPGGSHTITGRANAIGYFYDPAQDFAVDTPGIYHVAVTATFDAPTSAGPMSALYPTGTILGAVDGGFDVYVVASDTPSLPPGLPPWSVVGGTGPVNLTVDAPFGTETGTVHYTIAMPGYLLASGTTTLDHGSATVVYDPVALSQTFPNIDVGGRLTDAPGLADTVWASVALEAADGRLYADHVTLQGPDVYLPAR
;
A
#
# COMPACT_ATOMS: atom_id res chain seq x y z
N MET A 1 6.76 -14.62 1.18
CA MET A 1 5.51 -14.40 0.43
C MET A 1 5.24 -12.90 0.43
N ALA A 2 5.63 -12.21 -0.64
CA ALA A 2 5.24 -10.83 -0.90
C ALA A 2 4.31 -10.87 -2.11
N THR A 3 3.06 -11.19 -1.87
CA THR A 3 1.99 -10.90 -2.82
C THR A 3 1.07 -9.93 -2.11
N GLN A 4 0.71 -8.85 -2.78
CA GLN A 4 -0.22 -7.84 -2.27
C GLN A 4 -1.58 -8.43 -1.86
N SER A 5 -1.88 -9.66 -2.27
CA SER A 5 -3.05 -10.41 -1.83
C SER A 5 -2.71 -11.85 -1.44
N GLY A 6 -3.38 -12.35 -0.41
CA GLY A 6 -3.38 -13.78 -0.06
C GLY A 6 -4.30 -14.62 -0.94
N SER A 7 -5.14 -13.99 -1.77
CA SER A 7 -6.10 -14.65 -2.68
C SER A 7 -5.98 -14.11 -4.10
N PHE A 8 -5.95 -14.99 -5.09
CA PHE A 8 -5.93 -14.56 -6.48
C PHE A 8 -7.36 -14.31 -6.98
N VAL A 9 -7.73 -13.04 -7.15
CA VAL A 9 -9.04 -12.62 -7.63
C VAL A 9 -8.94 -12.22 -9.10
N VAL A 10 -9.78 -12.81 -9.95
CA VAL A 10 -9.80 -12.51 -11.39
C VAL A 10 -11.20 -12.20 -11.90
N PRO A 11 -11.34 -11.23 -12.83
CA PRO A 11 -12.63 -10.93 -13.45
C PRO A 11 -13.08 -12.06 -14.38
N ARG A 12 -14.38 -12.29 -14.45
CA ARG A 12 -14.96 -13.27 -15.38
C ARG A 12 -15.02 -12.76 -16.83
N VAL A 13 -15.33 -11.48 -16.97
CA VAL A 13 -15.60 -10.82 -18.26
C VAL A 13 -14.80 -9.52 -18.36
N SER A 14 -14.50 -9.12 -19.59
CA SER A 14 -13.85 -7.84 -19.90
C SER A 14 -14.80 -6.69 -19.56
N LYS A 15 -14.30 -5.69 -18.82
CA LYS A 15 -15.05 -4.46 -18.54
C LYS A 15 -15.37 -3.67 -19.82
N LYS A 16 -14.54 -3.79 -20.87
CA LYS A 16 -14.65 -3.01 -22.10
C LYS A 16 -15.83 -3.41 -22.97
N ASP A 17 -16.13 -4.70 -23.06
CA ASP A 17 -17.06 -5.26 -24.04
C ASP A 17 -17.94 -6.41 -23.49
N GLY A 18 -17.80 -6.74 -22.21
CA GLY A 18 -18.56 -7.79 -21.54
C GLY A 18 -18.25 -9.22 -21.99
N GLN A 19 -17.23 -9.42 -22.84
CA GLN A 19 -16.88 -10.75 -23.35
C GLN A 19 -16.15 -11.59 -22.28
N PRO A 20 -16.35 -12.92 -22.24
CA PRO A 20 -15.61 -13.80 -21.35
C PRO A 20 -14.09 -13.68 -21.53
N LEU A 21 -13.36 -13.56 -20.43
CA LEU A 21 -11.90 -13.52 -20.43
C LEU A 21 -11.33 -14.94 -20.52
N VAL A 22 -10.23 -15.07 -21.28
CA VAL A 22 -9.49 -16.32 -21.45
C VAL A 22 -8.21 -16.25 -20.64
N TYR A 23 -8.01 -17.24 -19.77
CA TYR A 23 -6.82 -17.37 -18.93
C TYR A 23 -5.99 -18.57 -19.37
N ARG A 24 -4.69 -18.37 -19.50
CA ARG A 24 -3.76 -19.47 -19.79
C ARG A 24 -3.26 -20.09 -18.50
N LEU A 25 -3.55 -21.37 -18.29
CA LEU A 25 -3.22 -22.09 -17.07
C LEU A 25 -1.85 -22.80 -17.11
N GLU A 26 -1.00 -22.49 -18.10
CA GLU A 26 0.37 -23.01 -18.17
C GLU A 26 1.26 -22.34 -17.11
N PRO A 27 2.16 -23.08 -16.43
CA PRO A 27 2.87 -22.60 -15.26
C PRO A 27 4.00 -21.62 -15.59
N TYR A 28 4.08 -20.54 -14.80
CA TYR A 28 5.31 -19.78 -14.63
C TYR A 28 6.19 -20.47 -13.58
N VAL A 29 7.50 -20.46 -13.78
CA VAL A 29 8.48 -21.09 -12.88
C VAL A 29 9.54 -20.06 -12.43
N PRO A 30 9.16 -19.07 -11.62
CA PRO A 30 10.01 -17.93 -11.26
C PRO A 30 11.27 -18.32 -10.45
N MET A 31 11.33 -19.52 -9.90
CA MET A 31 12.50 -20.01 -9.15
C MET A 31 13.53 -20.73 -10.02
N VAL A 32 13.23 -20.98 -11.30
CA VAL A 32 14.12 -21.72 -12.21
C VAL A 32 15.00 -20.78 -13.01
N SER A 33 14.73 -19.48 -13.00
CA SER A 33 15.51 -18.49 -13.71
C SER A 33 15.34 -17.11 -13.08
N GLN A 34 16.19 -16.17 -13.46
CA GLN A 34 16.03 -14.78 -13.05
C GLN A 34 14.74 -14.20 -13.66
N GLY A 35 14.01 -13.41 -12.86
CA GLY A 35 12.89 -12.59 -13.30
C GLY A 35 13.17 -11.12 -12.99
N GLU A 36 13.75 -10.40 -13.93
CA GLU A 36 13.97 -8.94 -13.88
C GLU A 36 14.04 -8.42 -15.32
N ARG A 37 13.67 -7.15 -15.52
CA ARG A 37 13.54 -6.57 -16.87
C ARG A 37 14.87 -6.70 -17.64
N ARG A 38 14.75 -7.11 -18.90
CA ARG A 38 15.82 -7.01 -19.91
C ARG A 38 17.09 -7.80 -19.58
N LEU A 39 17.05 -8.70 -18.58
CA LEU A 39 18.12 -9.67 -18.33
C LEU A 39 17.89 -10.94 -19.13
N ALA A 40 18.98 -11.63 -19.45
CA ALA A 40 18.88 -12.94 -20.09
C ALA A 40 18.25 -13.93 -19.10
N ASN A 41 17.02 -14.33 -19.38
CA ASN A 41 16.26 -15.29 -18.60
C ASN A 41 16.77 -16.73 -18.86
N VAL A 42 17.98 -17.02 -18.38
CA VAL A 42 18.66 -18.31 -18.56
C VAL A 42 18.24 -19.28 -17.45
N PRO A 43 17.52 -20.37 -17.77
CA PRO A 43 17.08 -21.31 -16.74
C PRO A 43 18.27 -22.05 -16.14
N THR A 44 18.19 -22.35 -14.84
CA THR A 44 19.13 -23.19 -14.08
C THR A 44 19.13 -24.64 -14.59
N HIS A 45 18.14 -25.03 -15.38
CA HIS A 45 18.00 -26.35 -15.99
C HIS A 45 17.97 -26.27 -17.52
N ALA A 46 18.73 -27.15 -18.17
CA ALA A 46 18.75 -27.27 -19.62
C ALA A 46 17.58 -28.13 -20.13
N PHE A 47 16.37 -27.61 -20.04
CA PHE A 47 15.16 -28.34 -20.43
C PHE A 47 15.20 -28.86 -21.86
N LYS A 48 14.71 -30.08 -22.05
CA LYS A 48 14.55 -30.75 -23.33
C LYS A 48 13.12 -30.55 -23.82
N PHE A 49 12.95 -30.19 -25.09
CA PHE A 49 11.62 -30.06 -25.70
C PHE A 49 11.53 -30.79 -27.06
N PRO A 50 10.39 -31.41 -27.41
CA PRO A 50 9.26 -31.65 -26.52
C PRO A 50 9.58 -32.71 -25.47
N SER A 51 9.10 -32.54 -24.24
CA SER A 51 9.25 -33.54 -23.17
C SER A 51 8.15 -33.47 -22.14
N GLY A 52 8.06 -34.52 -21.32
CA GLY A 52 7.18 -34.58 -20.18
C GLY A 52 5.68 -34.47 -20.52
N SER A 53 4.91 -33.95 -19.59
CA SER A 53 3.44 -33.85 -19.66
C SER A 53 2.95 -32.82 -18.66
N LEU A 54 1.91 -32.06 -19.01
CA LEU A 54 1.17 -31.17 -18.12
C LEU A 54 -0.31 -31.58 -18.14
N THR A 55 -0.93 -31.66 -16.96
CA THR A 55 -2.38 -31.82 -16.79
C THR A 55 -2.88 -30.76 -15.81
N ALA A 56 -4.07 -30.19 -16.08
CA ALA A 56 -4.76 -29.31 -15.14
C ALA A 56 -6.12 -29.91 -14.78
N THR A 57 -6.39 -30.06 -13.48
CA THR A 57 -7.71 -30.47 -12.97
C THR A 57 -8.35 -29.30 -12.25
N ILE A 58 -9.50 -28.85 -12.75
CA ILE A 58 -10.21 -27.65 -12.29
C ILE A 58 -11.49 -28.10 -11.61
N THR A 59 -11.60 -27.88 -10.31
CA THR A 59 -12.84 -28.01 -9.55
C THR A 59 -13.55 -26.66 -9.54
N ARG A 60 -14.73 -26.62 -10.13
CA ARG A 60 -15.57 -25.42 -10.23
C ARG A 60 -16.39 -25.16 -8.96
N PRO A 61 -16.96 -23.95 -8.80
CA PRO A 61 -17.86 -23.63 -7.69
C PRO A 61 -19.09 -24.55 -7.58
N ASP A 62 -19.57 -25.08 -8.71
CA ASP A 62 -20.66 -26.05 -8.79
C ASP A 62 -20.21 -27.51 -8.55
N ALA A 63 -18.99 -27.68 -8.04
CA ALA A 63 -18.30 -28.96 -7.83
C ALA A 63 -18.05 -29.80 -9.10
N GLN A 64 -18.33 -29.27 -10.31
CA GLN A 64 -17.98 -29.96 -11.54
C GLN A 64 -16.46 -29.91 -11.76
N VAL A 65 -15.90 -31.04 -12.19
CA VAL A 65 -14.47 -31.18 -12.45
C VAL A 65 -14.22 -31.16 -13.95
N VAL A 66 -13.25 -30.35 -14.39
CA VAL A 66 -12.77 -30.26 -15.78
C VAL A 66 -11.29 -30.62 -15.81
N THR A 67 -10.89 -31.49 -16.74
CA THR A 67 -9.49 -31.84 -16.94
C THR A 67 -9.00 -31.33 -18.29
N LEU A 68 -7.86 -30.64 -18.27
CA LEU A 68 -7.14 -30.16 -19.46
C LEU A 68 -5.84 -30.95 -19.61
N GLY A 69 -5.43 -31.22 -20.86
CA GLY A 69 -4.28 -32.08 -21.17
C GLY A 69 -4.63 -33.59 -21.13
N PRO A 70 -3.63 -34.47 -21.07
CA PRO A 70 -2.21 -34.18 -20.97
C PRO A 70 -1.60 -33.63 -22.26
N GLU A 71 -0.67 -32.68 -22.16
CA GLU A 71 0.16 -32.22 -23.29
C GLU A 71 1.64 -32.15 -22.87
N PRO A 72 2.60 -32.51 -23.73
CA PRO A 72 4.02 -32.31 -23.44
C PRO A 72 4.37 -30.82 -23.51
N PHE A 73 5.37 -30.40 -22.72
CA PHE A 73 5.98 -29.10 -22.91
C PHE A 73 6.74 -29.10 -24.25
N ARG A 74 6.54 -28.07 -25.08
CA ARG A 74 7.14 -27.93 -26.41
C ARG A 74 8.14 -26.79 -26.50
N GLY A 75 8.21 -25.95 -25.48
CA GLY A 75 9.16 -24.87 -25.40
C GLY A 75 9.06 -24.11 -24.08
N ALA A 76 9.79 -23.01 -24.04
CA ALA A 76 9.70 -22.02 -22.98
C ALA A 76 9.40 -20.64 -23.59
N ALA A 77 8.84 -19.76 -22.76
CA ALA A 77 8.66 -18.36 -23.08
C ALA A 77 9.13 -17.51 -21.90
N SER A 78 9.42 -16.24 -22.16
CA SER A 78 9.58 -15.22 -21.14
C SER A 78 8.44 -14.22 -21.31
N ARG A 79 7.78 -13.82 -20.21
CA ARG A 79 6.67 -12.85 -20.28
C ARG A 79 6.82 -11.76 -19.23
N THR A 80 6.59 -10.54 -19.69
CA THR A 80 6.53 -9.34 -18.86
C THR A 80 5.07 -8.87 -18.79
N PRO A 81 4.54 -8.57 -17.59
CA PRO A 81 3.25 -7.90 -17.45
C PRO A 81 3.20 -6.62 -18.27
N ALA A 82 2.10 -6.40 -18.98
CA ALA A 82 1.93 -5.24 -19.85
C ALA A 82 0.46 -4.79 -19.86
N SER A 83 0.24 -3.52 -20.21
CA SER A 83 -1.09 -2.99 -20.43
C SER A 83 -1.77 -3.69 -21.61
N SER A 84 -3.09 -3.49 -21.76
CA SER A 84 -3.82 -4.00 -22.94
C SER A 84 -3.30 -3.44 -24.29
N GLN A 85 -2.51 -2.36 -24.25
CA GLN A 85 -1.84 -1.75 -25.41
C GLN A 85 -0.39 -2.22 -25.58
N GLY A 86 0.09 -3.12 -24.71
CA GLY A 86 1.46 -3.64 -24.73
C GLY A 86 2.51 -2.71 -24.10
N GLN A 87 2.09 -1.70 -23.34
CA GLN A 87 3.03 -0.87 -22.58
C GLN A 87 3.55 -1.63 -21.37
N VAL A 88 4.84 -1.48 -21.08
CA VAL A 88 5.43 -1.97 -19.83
C VAL A 88 4.79 -1.21 -18.67
N LEU A 89 4.42 -1.93 -17.61
CA LEU A 89 3.77 -1.33 -16.44
C LEU A 89 4.77 -0.59 -15.56
N ASP A 90 5.97 -1.14 -15.39
CA ASP A 90 6.94 -0.66 -14.43
C ASP A 90 8.35 -0.51 -15.06
N ASN A 91 8.98 0.65 -14.85
CA ASN A 91 10.28 1.01 -15.44
C ASN A 91 11.46 0.95 -14.44
N GLY A 92 11.20 0.94 -13.12
CA GLY A 92 12.17 0.69 -12.05
C GLY A 92 12.28 -0.79 -11.69
N GLY A 93 13.25 -1.19 -10.88
CA GLY A 93 13.61 -2.60 -10.62
C GLY A 93 12.87 -3.27 -9.46
N GLY A 94 13.08 -4.58 -9.31
CA GLY A 94 12.53 -5.37 -8.22
C GLY A 94 11.07 -5.75 -8.41
N HIS A 95 10.52 -5.56 -9.61
CA HIS A 95 9.21 -6.08 -10.00
C HIS A 95 9.36 -7.35 -10.85
N LEU A 96 8.31 -8.16 -10.95
CA LEU A 96 8.32 -9.37 -11.79
C LEU A 96 8.30 -8.99 -13.27
N GLY A 97 9.48 -8.91 -13.87
CA GLY A 97 9.71 -8.77 -15.30
C GLY A 97 10.25 -10.06 -15.92
N ASP A 98 9.96 -10.27 -17.21
CA ASP A 98 10.53 -11.35 -18.02
C ASP A 98 10.48 -12.72 -17.32
N VAL A 99 9.33 -13.09 -16.76
CA VAL A 99 9.17 -14.31 -15.96
C VAL A 99 9.20 -15.54 -16.85
N PHE A 100 10.03 -16.53 -16.49
CA PHE A 100 10.16 -17.78 -17.24
C PHE A 100 8.88 -18.61 -17.15
N GLN A 101 8.39 -19.06 -18.31
CA GLN A 101 7.20 -19.88 -18.45
C GLN A 101 7.52 -21.15 -19.25
N LEU A 102 7.07 -22.30 -18.76
CA LEU A 102 7.05 -23.52 -19.56
C LEU A 102 5.75 -23.58 -20.36
N THR A 103 5.84 -23.85 -21.67
CA THR A 103 4.67 -23.86 -22.55
C THR A 103 4.55 -25.15 -23.35
N THR A 104 3.32 -25.65 -23.44
CA THR A 104 2.89 -26.74 -24.30
C THR A 104 2.67 -26.27 -25.74
N GLY A 105 2.55 -24.94 -25.95
CA GLY A 105 2.18 -24.35 -27.25
C GLY A 105 0.76 -24.70 -27.70
N SER A 106 -0.06 -25.28 -26.81
CA SER A 106 -1.43 -25.71 -27.08
C SER A 106 -2.45 -24.74 -26.49
N GLY A 107 -3.54 -24.49 -27.21
CA GLY A 107 -4.73 -23.79 -26.67
C GLY A 107 -5.52 -24.65 -25.68
N ALA A 108 -5.12 -25.91 -25.42
CA ALA A 108 -5.82 -26.80 -24.49
C ALA A 108 -5.84 -26.28 -23.04
N PHE A 109 -4.93 -25.37 -22.68
CA PHE A 109 -4.84 -24.74 -21.36
C PHE A 109 -5.42 -23.32 -21.32
N ASP A 110 -6.03 -22.87 -22.41
CA ASP A 110 -6.78 -21.61 -22.45
C ASP A 110 -8.19 -21.87 -21.87
N TYR A 111 -8.50 -21.26 -20.73
CA TYR A 111 -9.70 -21.53 -19.94
C TYR A 111 -10.53 -20.26 -19.71
N GLN A 112 -11.84 -20.36 -19.93
CA GLN A 112 -12.81 -19.33 -19.55
C GLN A 112 -13.56 -19.79 -18.31
N PHE A 113 -13.62 -18.94 -17.29
CA PHE A 113 -14.35 -19.26 -16.07
C PHE A 113 -15.86 -19.04 -16.26
N PRO A 114 -16.69 -20.10 -16.27
CA PRO A 114 -18.11 -19.95 -16.60
C PRO A 114 -18.95 -19.36 -15.47
N LEU A 115 -18.51 -19.48 -14.22
CA LEU A 115 -19.24 -19.10 -13.01
C LEU A 115 -18.40 -18.16 -12.13
N TYR A 116 -19.06 -17.31 -11.35
CA TYR A 116 -18.44 -16.63 -10.21
C TYR A 116 -18.23 -17.60 -9.04
N GLY A 117 -17.25 -17.33 -8.18
CA GLY A 117 -16.96 -18.13 -6.99
C GLY A 117 -15.54 -18.70 -6.95
N ARG A 118 -15.31 -19.58 -5.98
CA ARG A 118 -14.02 -20.21 -5.72
C ARG A 118 -13.77 -21.42 -6.62
N TYR A 119 -12.62 -21.43 -7.28
CA TYR A 119 -12.11 -22.55 -8.07
C TYR A 119 -10.87 -23.12 -7.38
N THR A 120 -10.70 -24.44 -7.49
CA THR A 120 -9.44 -25.11 -7.14
C THR A 120 -8.83 -25.68 -8.41
N ILE A 121 -7.59 -25.32 -8.70
CA ILE A 121 -6.84 -25.77 -9.88
C ILE A 121 -5.67 -26.60 -9.39
N VAL A 122 -5.62 -27.87 -9.78
CA VAL A 122 -4.48 -28.75 -9.53
C VAL A 122 -3.71 -28.89 -10.83
N LEU A 123 -2.50 -28.34 -10.87
CA LEU A 123 -1.53 -28.62 -11.93
C LEU A 123 -0.65 -29.77 -11.52
N ASP A 124 -0.43 -30.71 -12.43
CA ASP A 124 0.51 -31.82 -12.29
C ASP A 124 1.28 -31.93 -13.60
N GLY A 125 2.61 -31.91 -13.51
CA GLY A 125 3.40 -32.13 -14.71
C GLY A 125 4.84 -32.55 -14.46
N THR A 126 5.43 -33.06 -15.53
CA THR A 126 6.84 -33.43 -15.63
C THR A 126 7.49 -32.72 -16.79
N VAL A 127 8.79 -32.45 -16.71
CA VAL A 127 9.62 -31.97 -17.82
C VAL A 127 11.00 -32.61 -17.71
N ASP A 128 11.58 -33.02 -18.83
CA ASP A 128 12.93 -33.60 -18.85
C ASP A 128 13.97 -32.53 -19.19
N ASP A 129 15.22 -32.73 -18.77
CA ASP A 129 16.37 -32.00 -19.31
C ASP A 129 17.11 -32.80 -20.39
N VAL A 130 18.11 -32.16 -21.01
CA VAL A 130 18.97 -32.79 -22.01
C VAL A 130 19.97 -33.80 -21.42
N TYR A 131 20.11 -33.86 -20.11
CA TYR A 131 21.00 -34.78 -19.39
C TYR A 131 20.31 -36.07 -18.93
N GLY A 132 18.98 -36.16 -19.11
CA GLY A 132 18.18 -37.33 -18.78
C GLY A 132 17.55 -37.30 -17.40
N ASN A 133 17.57 -36.15 -16.71
CA ASN A 133 16.81 -35.94 -15.48
C ASN A 133 15.36 -35.59 -15.79
N THR A 134 14.44 -36.00 -14.92
CA THR A 134 13.03 -35.63 -14.98
C THR A 134 12.66 -34.81 -13.75
N TYR A 135 12.08 -33.64 -13.98
CA TYR A 135 11.60 -32.73 -12.96
C TYR A 135 10.09 -32.83 -12.86
N THR A 136 9.59 -33.00 -11.64
CA THR A 136 8.15 -32.97 -11.33
C THR A 136 7.78 -31.61 -10.75
N GLY A 137 6.66 -31.06 -11.19
CA GLY A 137 6.14 -29.80 -10.69
C GLY A 137 4.63 -29.72 -10.75
N GLY A 138 4.11 -28.54 -10.47
CA GLY A 138 2.68 -28.31 -10.31
C GLY A 138 2.34 -27.87 -8.89
N GLY A 139 1.06 -27.89 -8.56
CA GLY A 139 0.57 -27.39 -7.29
C GLY A 139 -0.95 -27.29 -7.26
N THR A 140 -1.48 -27.03 -6.07
CA THR A 140 -2.90 -26.70 -5.88
C THR A 140 -3.04 -25.20 -5.69
N TYR A 141 -3.80 -24.57 -6.57
CA TYR A 141 -4.04 -23.13 -6.59
C TYR A 141 -5.51 -22.86 -6.29
N THR A 142 -5.78 -21.82 -5.50
CA THR A 142 -7.14 -21.31 -5.29
C THR A 142 -7.29 -20.00 -6.06
N VAL A 143 -8.31 -19.94 -6.91
CA VAL A 143 -8.64 -18.75 -7.70
C VAL A 143 -10.08 -18.36 -7.40
N PHE A 144 -10.31 -17.08 -7.11
CA PHE A 144 -11.63 -16.52 -6.96
C PHE A 144 -12.01 -15.77 -8.23
N VAL A 145 -13.13 -16.14 -8.82
CA VAL A 145 -13.70 -15.44 -9.97
C VAL A 145 -14.77 -14.49 -9.44
N ALA A 146 -14.48 -13.20 -9.47
CA ALA A 146 -15.31 -12.14 -8.89
C ALA A 146 -15.08 -10.80 -9.61
N LYS A 147 -16.00 -9.86 -9.46
CA LYS A 147 -15.70 -8.44 -9.71
C LYS A 147 -14.78 -7.93 -8.58
N PRO A 148 -13.77 -7.11 -8.89
CA PRO A 148 -12.84 -6.64 -7.87
C PRO A 148 -13.53 -5.62 -6.95
N LEU A 149 -13.26 -5.74 -5.65
CA LEU A 149 -13.38 -4.64 -4.69
C LEU A 149 -11.97 -4.14 -4.39
N ASP A 150 -11.85 -2.82 -4.33
CA ASP A 150 -10.67 -2.15 -3.83
C ASP A 150 -10.83 -1.94 -2.32
N LEU A 151 -9.78 -2.23 -1.56
CA LEU A 151 -9.81 -2.25 -0.10
C LEU A 151 -8.75 -1.31 0.44
N GLU A 152 -9.18 -0.35 1.25
CA GLU A 152 -8.31 0.56 1.97
C GLU A 152 -8.38 0.25 3.47
N PRO A 153 -7.39 -0.47 4.03
CA PRO A 153 -7.35 -0.73 5.47
C PRO A 153 -7.07 0.55 6.27
N ALA A 154 -7.53 0.60 7.52
CA ALA A 154 -7.30 1.71 8.47
C ALA A 154 -5.85 1.77 9.01
N ALA A 155 -4.94 1.03 8.38
CA ALA A 155 -3.50 1.16 8.49
C ALA A 155 -2.94 1.01 7.08
N LEU A 156 -1.98 1.86 6.70
CA LEU A 156 -1.31 1.69 5.41
C LEU A 156 -0.62 0.31 5.38
N PRO A 157 -0.72 -0.45 4.28
CA PRO A 157 0.01 -1.69 4.14
C PRO A 157 1.49 -1.49 4.45
N MET A 158 2.15 -2.54 4.95
CA MET A 158 3.56 -2.47 5.34
C MET A 158 3.88 -1.42 6.44
N THR A 159 2.91 -0.97 7.24
CA THR A 159 3.18 -0.16 8.45
C THR A 159 3.82 -1.02 9.54
N PRO A 160 5.03 -0.69 10.03
CA PRO A 160 5.61 -1.35 11.21
C PRO A 160 5.00 -0.81 12.50
N LEU A 161 5.05 -1.61 13.57
CA LEU A 161 4.42 -1.27 14.84
C LEU A 161 5.37 -1.44 16.03
N GLU A 162 5.07 -0.75 17.13
CA GLU A 162 5.73 -0.99 18.41
C GLU A 162 4.95 -1.99 19.26
N VAL A 163 5.67 -2.72 20.12
CA VAL A 163 5.05 -3.51 21.19
C VAL A 163 4.16 -2.60 22.04
N GLY A 164 2.89 -2.99 22.19
CA GLY A 164 1.87 -2.22 22.89
C GLY A 164 0.97 -1.37 21.99
N ASN A 165 1.34 -1.13 20.72
CA ASN A 165 0.42 -0.53 19.76
C ASN A 165 -0.71 -1.51 19.41
N SER A 166 -1.85 -0.99 18.95
CA SER A 166 -2.92 -1.79 18.35
C SER A 166 -3.02 -1.48 16.86
N LEU A 167 -3.30 -2.49 16.05
CA LEU A 167 -3.67 -2.31 14.64
C LEU A 167 -5.16 -2.00 14.55
N ASP A 168 -5.53 -0.93 13.86
CA ASP A 168 -6.93 -0.66 13.51
C ASP A 168 -7.40 -1.67 12.44
N PRO A 169 -8.41 -2.52 12.75
CA PRO A 169 -8.97 -3.48 11.80
C PRO A 169 -10.00 -2.87 10.83
N GLY A 170 -10.23 -1.56 10.87
CA GLY A 170 -11.15 -0.87 9.98
C GLY A 170 -10.78 -1.03 8.50
N VAL A 171 -11.79 -1.02 7.63
CA VAL A 171 -11.62 -1.15 6.19
C VAL A 171 -12.65 -0.26 5.49
N THR A 172 -12.21 0.49 4.48
CA THR A 172 -13.12 1.02 3.48
C THR A 172 -13.14 0.13 2.25
N VAL A 173 -14.34 -0.18 1.78
CA VAL A 173 -14.62 -0.99 0.59
C VAL A 173 -15.06 -0.07 -0.54
N LEU A 174 -14.35 -0.12 -1.66
CA LEU A 174 -14.61 0.67 -2.85
C LEU A 174 -14.92 -0.24 -4.06
N PRO A 175 -16.05 -0.05 -4.77
CA PRO A 175 -17.15 0.86 -4.43
C PRO A 175 -17.88 0.46 -3.14
N GLY A 176 -18.58 1.43 -2.54
CA GLY A 176 -19.30 1.23 -1.29
C GLY A 176 -20.38 0.15 -1.37
N VAL A 177 -20.17 -0.96 -0.68
CA VAL A 177 -21.13 -2.08 -0.59
C VAL A 177 -21.08 -2.69 0.81
N PRO A 178 -22.17 -3.32 1.30
CA PRO A 178 -22.19 -4.00 2.59
C PRO A 178 -21.47 -5.35 2.51
N ALA A 179 -20.14 -5.32 2.31
CA ALA A 179 -19.32 -6.51 2.21
C ALA A 179 -19.14 -7.19 3.57
N ASP A 180 -19.07 -8.52 3.56
CA ASP A 180 -18.59 -9.32 4.67
C ASP A 180 -17.07 -9.23 4.73
N VAL A 181 -16.56 -8.61 5.80
CA VAL A 181 -15.14 -8.26 5.99
C VAL A 181 -14.53 -9.11 7.09
N THR A 182 -13.37 -9.67 6.80
CA THR A 182 -12.50 -10.35 7.77
C THR A 182 -11.11 -9.74 7.71
N VAL A 183 -10.59 -9.31 8.85
CA VAL A 183 -9.20 -8.92 9.05
C VAL A 183 -8.56 -9.89 10.02
N GLU A 184 -7.50 -10.56 9.59
CA GLU A 184 -6.70 -11.48 10.40
C GLU A 184 -5.26 -10.95 10.52
N ALA A 185 -4.84 -10.70 11.76
CA ALA A 185 -3.47 -10.32 12.10
C ALA A 185 -2.80 -11.48 12.85
N THR A 186 -1.69 -11.98 12.32
CA THR A 186 -0.86 -12.99 12.96
C THR A 186 0.48 -12.39 13.35
N LEU A 187 0.74 -12.28 14.64
CA LEU A 187 2.03 -11.88 15.20
C LEU A 187 2.86 -13.13 15.54
N LEU A 188 4.00 -13.29 14.88
CA LEU A 188 5.03 -14.28 15.16
C LEU A 188 5.99 -13.70 16.20
N VAL A 189 5.68 -13.88 17.49
CA VAL A 189 6.54 -13.37 18.57
C VAL A 189 7.92 -14.02 18.48
N ASN A 190 8.97 -13.19 18.48
CA ASN A 190 10.36 -13.57 18.23
C ASN A 190 10.57 -14.32 16.90
N SER A 191 9.72 -14.10 15.89
CA SER A 191 9.73 -14.83 14.61
C SER A 191 9.60 -16.35 14.79
N ASP A 192 8.94 -16.79 15.87
CA ASP A 192 8.73 -18.20 16.20
C ASP A 192 7.27 -18.58 15.88
N PRO A 193 7.03 -19.45 14.87
CA PRO A 193 5.69 -19.97 14.58
C PRO A 193 5.01 -20.67 15.75
N GLY A 194 5.79 -21.24 16.69
CA GLY A 194 5.28 -21.84 17.92
C GLY A 194 4.74 -20.82 18.94
N GLN A 195 5.06 -19.53 18.76
CA GLN A 195 4.60 -18.41 19.59
C GLN A 195 3.65 -17.47 18.80
N ALA A 196 3.03 -17.97 17.74
CA ALA A 196 2.09 -17.20 16.93
C ALA A 196 0.85 -16.78 17.74
N VAL A 197 0.54 -15.49 17.72
CA VAL A 197 -0.70 -14.91 18.25
C VAL A 197 -1.54 -14.46 17.07
N THR A 198 -2.71 -15.08 16.87
CA THR A 198 -3.65 -14.67 15.82
C THR A 198 -4.81 -13.92 16.44
N LEU A 199 -5.08 -12.74 15.92
CA LEU A 199 -6.16 -11.84 16.29
C LEU A 199 -7.01 -11.63 15.04
N SER A 200 -8.33 -11.55 15.22
CA SER A 200 -9.25 -11.41 14.10
C SER A 200 -10.38 -10.43 14.45
N ALA A 201 -10.73 -9.61 13.47
CA ALA A 201 -11.93 -8.81 13.45
C ALA A 201 -12.79 -9.24 12.26
N HIS A 202 -14.10 -9.31 12.49
CA HIS A 202 -15.07 -9.75 11.49
C HIS A 202 -16.36 -8.94 11.64
N GLY A 203 -16.95 -8.57 10.51
CA GLY A 203 -18.29 -8.01 10.46
C GLY A 203 -18.66 -7.56 9.06
N THR A 204 -19.78 -6.87 8.94
CA THR A 204 -20.26 -6.37 7.65
C THR A 204 -19.99 -4.88 7.58
N ALA A 205 -19.42 -4.41 6.47
CA ALA A 205 -19.38 -2.99 6.16
C ALA A 205 -20.81 -2.45 6.09
N ASN A 206 -21.01 -1.17 6.44
CA ASN A 206 -22.28 -0.52 6.17
C ASN A 206 -22.52 -0.41 4.65
N ARG A 207 -23.72 -0.01 4.24
CA ARG A 207 -24.07 0.06 2.81
C ARG A 207 -23.24 1.06 1.99
N PHE A 208 -22.50 1.95 2.66
CA PHE A 208 -21.60 2.92 2.03
C PHE A 208 -20.14 2.43 1.96
N GLY A 209 -19.86 1.21 2.43
CA GLY A 209 -18.54 0.58 2.35
C GLY A 209 -17.64 0.79 3.55
N THR A 210 -18.13 1.34 4.66
CA THR A 210 -17.31 1.53 5.88
C THR A 210 -17.48 0.35 6.83
N PHE A 211 -16.37 -0.30 7.18
CA PHE A 211 -16.31 -1.32 8.22
C PHE A 211 -15.38 -0.88 9.35
N THR A 212 -15.91 -0.85 10.57
CA THR A 212 -15.15 -0.69 11.82
C THR A 212 -15.80 -1.59 12.86
N PRO A 213 -15.06 -2.43 13.60
CA PRO A 213 -15.66 -3.27 14.62
C PRO A 213 -16.38 -2.45 15.71
N PRO A 214 -17.43 -3.00 16.35
CA PRO A 214 -18.11 -2.31 17.44
C PRO A 214 -17.16 -1.93 18.59
N PRO A 215 -17.41 -0.83 19.32
CA PRO A 215 -16.57 -0.45 20.46
C PRO A 215 -16.54 -1.57 21.51
N GLY A 216 -15.36 -1.82 22.08
CA GLY A 216 -15.15 -2.92 23.02
C GLY A 216 -14.86 -4.28 22.39
N THR A 217 -14.80 -4.37 21.05
CA THR A 217 -14.18 -5.52 20.37
C THR A 217 -12.72 -5.66 20.83
N PRO A 218 -12.24 -6.88 21.14
CA PRO A 218 -10.84 -7.08 21.52
C PRO A 218 -9.87 -6.49 20.48
N PRO A 219 -8.96 -5.60 20.90
CA PRO A 219 -8.08 -4.93 19.96
C PRO A 219 -7.03 -5.88 19.40
N LEU A 220 -6.53 -5.56 18.21
CA LEU A 220 -5.44 -6.28 17.55
C LEU A 220 -4.10 -5.76 18.10
N THR A 221 -3.82 -6.01 19.38
CA THR A 221 -2.65 -5.46 20.09
C THR A 221 -1.37 -6.26 19.85
N MET A 222 -0.27 -5.54 19.61
CA MET A 222 1.07 -6.11 19.43
C MET A 222 1.67 -6.49 20.78
N THR A 223 1.59 -7.77 21.16
CA THR A 223 1.97 -8.25 22.50
C THR A 223 3.46 -8.51 22.68
N GLY A 224 4.26 -8.51 21.62
CA GLY A 224 5.69 -8.80 21.69
C GLY A 224 6.41 -8.48 20.38
N ARG A 225 7.74 -8.36 20.44
CA ARG A 225 8.59 -8.13 19.27
C ARG A 225 8.57 -9.34 18.34
N GLY A 226 8.74 -9.13 17.05
CA GLY A 226 8.68 -10.20 16.06
C GLY A 226 8.24 -9.71 14.69
N GLU A 227 7.50 -10.56 13.99
CA GLU A 227 6.99 -10.28 12.64
C GLU A 227 5.47 -10.38 12.63
N LEU A 228 4.82 -9.46 11.92
CA LEU A 228 3.37 -9.37 11.75
C LEU A 228 3.02 -9.73 10.31
N VAL A 229 1.94 -10.47 10.13
CA VAL A 229 1.27 -10.66 8.84
C VAL A 229 -0.20 -10.31 9.00
N VAL A 230 -0.72 -9.49 8.09
CA VAL A 230 -2.12 -9.09 8.05
C VAL A 230 -2.74 -9.57 6.75
N ASN A 231 -3.91 -10.21 6.85
CA ASN A 231 -4.74 -10.56 5.71
C ASN A 231 -6.10 -9.90 5.86
N THR A 232 -6.57 -9.23 4.82
CA THR A 232 -7.92 -8.66 4.77
C THR A 232 -8.65 -9.26 3.58
N VAL A 233 -9.89 -9.70 3.79
CA VAL A 233 -10.78 -10.19 2.74
C VAL A 233 -12.13 -9.51 2.91
N ALA A 234 -12.70 -9.02 1.82
CA ALA A 234 -14.07 -8.52 1.76
C ALA A 234 -14.81 -9.22 0.64
N THR A 235 -16.03 -9.70 0.90
CA THR A 235 -16.88 -10.32 -0.12
C THR A 235 -18.30 -9.77 -0.10
N TYR A 236 -18.89 -9.59 -1.27
CA TYR A 236 -20.27 -9.14 -1.42
C TYR A 236 -20.91 -9.87 -2.60
N THR A 237 -22.14 -10.34 -2.46
CA THR A 237 -22.91 -10.89 -3.60
C THR A 237 -24.04 -9.94 -3.90
N ASP A 238 -24.04 -9.37 -5.10
CA ASP A 238 -25.07 -8.42 -5.50
C ASP A 238 -26.43 -9.11 -5.79
N PRO A 239 -27.54 -8.35 -5.93
CA PRO A 239 -28.86 -8.93 -6.16
C PRO A 239 -28.98 -9.81 -7.42
N ASP A 240 -28.08 -9.63 -8.40
CA ASP A 240 -28.01 -10.44 -9.62
C ASP A 240 -27.19 -11.73 -9.44
N GLY A 241 -26.64 -11.96 -8.24
CA GLY A 241 -25.84 -13.13 -7.90
C GLY A 241 -24.38 -13.02 -8.36
N VAL A 242 -23.89 -11.83 -8.69
CA VAL A 242 -22.48 -11.60 -9.02
C VAL A 242 -21.66 -11.46 -7.74
N LEU A 243 -20.59 -12.25 -7.63
CA LEU A 243 -19.63 -12.13 -6.55
C LEU A 243 -18.71 -10.93 -6.80
N TRP A 244 -18.58 -10.09 -5.78
CA TRP A 244 -17.59 -9.05 -5.62
C TRP A 244 -16.62 -9.46 -4.51
N MET A 245 -15.32 -9.25 -4.73
CA MET A 245 -14.30 -9.64 -3.77
C MET A 245 -13.08 -8.73 -3.85
N GLY A 246 -12.59 -8.33 -2.68
CA GLY A 246 -11.30 -7.71 -2.49
C GLY A 246 -10.48 -8.54 -1.51
N ALA A 247 -9.16 -8.55 -1.68
CA ALA A 247 -8.28 -9.21 -0.73
C ALA A 247 -6.91 -8.55 -0.73
N THR A 248 -6.40 -8.22 0.46
CA THR A 248 -5.06 -7.67 0.66
C THR A 248 -4.27 -8.51 1.64
N ARG A 249 -2.95 -8.52 1.50
CA ARG A 249 -2.00 -9.13 2.41
C ARG A 249 -0.73 -8.29 2.47
N TRP A 250 -0.21 -8.11 3.67
CA TRP A 250 1.08 -7.46 3.94
C TRP A 250 1.70 -8.01 5.21
N GLY A 251 2.96 -7.67 5.46
CA GLY A 251 3.63 -8.00 6.70
C GLY A 251 4.78 -7.05 7.01
N GLN A 252 5.13 -6.95 8.28
CA GLN A 252 6.15 -6.02 8.77
C GLN A 252 6.72 -6.49 10.11
N VAL A 253 7.69 -5.74 10.62
CA VAL A 253 8.30 -5.94 11.93
C VAL A 253 7.51 -5.25 13.05
N VAL A 254 7.45 -5.92 14.20
CA VAL A 254 7.08 -5.31 15.48
C VAL A 254 8.33 -5.19 16.36
N ALA A 255 8.69 -3.97 16.77
CA ALA A 255 9.85 -3.72 17.62
C ALA A 255 9.47 -3.21 19.02
N PRO A 256 10.31 -3.41 20.05
CA PRO A 256 10.16 -2.69 21.31
C PRO A 256 10.36 -1.18 21.10
N PRO A 257 9.65 -0.30 21.84
CA PRO A 257 9.84 1.16 21.72
C PRO A 257 11.27 1.67 21.95
N ASN A 258 12.07 0.92 22.71
CA ASN A 258 13.47 1.23 22.99
C ASN A 258 14.38 0.09 22.49
N SER A 259 14.18 -0.35 21.25
CA SER A 259 15.03 -1.38 20.64
C SER A 259 16.48 -0.89 20.55
N SER A 260 17.45 -1.73 20.94
CA SER A 260 18.86 -1.45 20.69
C SER A 260 19.27 -1.73 19.24
N PHE A 261 18.44 -2.47 18.50
CA PHE A 261 18.59 -2.72 17.06
C PHE A 261 17.70 -1.76 16.29
N VAL A 262 18.28 -0.68 15.77
CA VAL A 262 17.58 0.43 15.13
C VAL A 262 17.61 0.22 13.62
N ALA A 263 16.47 0.33 12.95
CA ALA A 263 16.42 0.25 11.49
C ALA A 263 16.58 1.64 10.87
N HIS A 264 17.24 1.70 9.72
CA HIS A 264 17.54 2.91 8.98
C HIS A 264 17.28 2.72 7.48
N GLY A 265 17.05 3.80 6.75
CA GLY A 265 17.37 3.84 5.33
C GLY A 265 18.87 3.76 5.11
N ARG A 266 19.40 4.21 3.96
CA ARG A 266 20.84 4.24 3.72
C ARG A 266 21.33 5.64 3.39
N HIS A 267 22.60 5.89 3.64
CA HIS A 267 23.20 7.18 3.36
C HIS A 267 23.30 7.42 1.84
N GLU A 268 22.78 8.57 1.41
CA GLU A 268 23.03 9.15 0.09
C GLU A 268 22.56 8.30 -1.11
N ILE A 269 23.42 8.14 -2.11
CA ILE A 269 23.13 7.46 -3.37
C ILE A 269 24.13 6.31 -3.59
N ASP A 270 23.77 5.34 -4.41
CA ASP A 270 24.51 4.07 -4.57
C ASP A 270 25.93 4.17 -5.16
N ASP A 271 26.30 5.28 -5.80
CA ASP A 271 27.65 5.50 -6.33
C ASP A 271 28.61 6.24 -5.37
N VAL A 272 28.16 6.58 -4.16
CA VAL A 272 28.96 7.31 -3.17
C VAL A 272 29.65 6.34 -2.20
N PRO A 273 30.98 6.44 -2.00
CA PRO A 273 31.68 5.64 -1.00
C PRO A 273 31.15 5.91 0.42
N ILE A 274 30.89 4.84 1.19
CA ILE A 274 30.30 4.92 2.53
C ILE A 274 31.06 5.85 3.49
N ALA A 275 32.39 5.93 3.36
CA ALA A 275 33.23 6.78 4.20
C ALA A 275 32.90 8.27 4.05
N SER A 276 32.46 8.68 2.85
CA SER A 276 32.05 10.05 2.52
C SER A 276 30.54 10.28 2.52
N ALA A 277 29.75 9.20 2.59
CA ALA A 277 28.30 9.26 2.49
C ALA A 277 27.70 10.07 3.65
N ARG A 278 26.69 10.88 3.30
CA ARG A 278 26.04 11.85 4.20
C ARG A 278 24.59 11.46 4.46
N GLN A 279 24.12 11.71 5.69
CA GLN A 279 22.71 11.50 6.03
C GLN A 279 21.82 12.50 5.31
N TRP A 280 22.31 13.75 5.18
CA TRP A 280 21.64 14.85 4.49
C TRP A 280 22.48 15.25 3.28
N PHE A 281 21.84 15.30 2.13
CA PHE A 281 22.52 15.53 0.86
C PHE A 281 21.58 16.18 -0.15
N GLN A 282 22.19 16.67 -1.23
CA GLN A 282 21.54 17.17 -2.42
C GLN A 282 22.41 16.78 -3.61
N THR A 283 21.83 16.17 -4.65
CA THR A 283 22.59 15.62 -5.79
C THR A 283 23.08 16.70 -6.76
N GLY A 284 22.44 17.88 -6.76
CA GLY A 284 22.72 19.01 -7.66
C GLY A 284 22.29 18.75 -9.12
N ILE A 285 22.59 19.69 -10.03
CA ILE A 285 22.06 19.70 -11.42
C ILE A 285 22.84 18.80 -12.41
N PHE A 286 23.78 17.97 -11.97
CA PHE A 286 24.57 17.16 -12.90
C PHE A 286 23.83 15.87 -13.27
N PRO A 287 23.65 15.54 -14.56
CA PRO A 287 22.96 14.31 -14.95
C PRO A 287 23.78 13.10 -14.49
N ARG A 288 23.29 12.43 -13.44
CA ARG A 288 23.78 11.15 -12.96
C ARG A 288 22.65 10.16 -12.98
N SER A 289 22.90 8.97 -13.53
CA SER A 289 21.98 7.84 -13.38
C SER A 289 22.34 7.14 -12.08
N ALA A 290 21.83 7.66 -10.96
CA ALA A 290 22.02 7.10 -9.63
C ALA A 290 20.68 6.73 -9.01
N HIS A 291 20.73 6.02 -7.88
CA HIS A 291 19.56 5.73 -7.09
C HIS A 291 19.71 6.30 -5.69
N ALA A 292 18.78 7.19 -5.30
CA ALA A 292 18.73 7.73 -3.95
C ALA A 292 18.12 6.69 -3.01
N PHE A 293 18.82 6.40 -1.92
CA PHE A 293 18.27 5.55 -0.89
C PHE A 293 17.18 6.27 -0.10
N LEU A 294 16.35 5.49 0.59
CA LEU A 294 15.47 6.02 1.64
C LEU A 294 16.34 6.79 2.66
N PRO A 295 15.86 7.93 3.20
CA PRO A 295 16.59 8.73 4.18
C PRO A 295 17.18 7.89 5.31
N TRP A 296 18.44 8.12 5.71
CA TRP A 296 19.02 7.29 6.77
C TRP A 296 18.26 7.39 8.10
N ALA A 297 17.80 8.58 8.48
CA ALA A 297 17.06 8.79 9.73
C ALA A 297 15.54 8.70 9.55
N THR A 298 14.86 8.14 10.56
CA THR A 298 13.39 8.18 10.66
C THR A 298 12.88 9.62 10.70
N GLY A 299 11.83 9.90 9.95
CA GLY A 299 11.17 11.22 9.89
C GLY A 299 11.82 12.23 8.96
N ASP A 300 13.02 11.94 8.42
CA ASP A 300 13.59 12.73 7.33
C ASP A 300 12.77 12.55 6.05
N VAL A 301 12.94 13.50 5.13
CA VAL A 301 12.12 13.58 3.93
C VAL A 301 13.03 13.54 2.70
N LEU A 302 12.70 12.67 1.75
CA LEU A 302 13.30 12.61 0.42
C LEU A 302 12.41 13.40 -0.56
N TRP A 303 12.88 14.58 -0.95
CA TRP A 303 12.29 15.30 -2.08
C TRP A 303 13.03 14.91 -3.34
N GLN A 304 12.26 14.53 -4.35
CA GLN A 304 12.85 13.92 -5.53
C GLN A 304 12.23 14.46 -6.82
N GLY A 305 13.10 14.87 -7.73
CA GLY A 305 12.76 15.06 -9.14
C GLY A 305 13.05 13.80 -9.96
N GLU A 306 12.60 13.77 -11.22
CA GLU A 306 12.59 12.55 -12.04
C GLU A 306 13.97 11.98 -12.45
N ARG A 307 15.08 12.65 -12.11
CA ARG A 307 16.43 12.31 -12.60
C ARG A 307 17.00 11.07 -11.93
N GLU A 308 16.84 10.96 -10.61
CA GLU A 308 17.29 9.81 -9.82
C GLU A 308 16.11 8.90 -9.51
N ALA A 309 16.34 7.58 -9.49
CA ALA A 309 15.33 6.64 -9.00
C ALA A 309 15.38 6.54 -7.47
N ALA A 310 14.27 6.21 -6.81
CA ALA A 310 14.29 5.92 -5.38
C ALA A 310 14.50 4.43 -5.14
N ARG A 311 15.47 4.10 -4.29
CA ARG A 311 15.94 2.74 -4.01
C ARG A 311 15.60 2.30 -2.60
N VAL A 312 14.84 1.20 -2.53
CA VAL A 312 14.39 0.56 -1.31
C VAL A 312 15.49 -0.35 -0.78
N GLN A 313 16.20 0.13 0.24
CA GLN A 313 17.08 -0.66 1.08
C GLN A 313 16.97 -0.17 2.52
N ILE A 314 16.89 -1.12 3.44
CA ILE A 314 16.87 -0.89 4.88
C ILE A 314 18.13 -1.53 5.45
N THR A 315 18.80 -0.82 6.35
CA THR A 315 19.96 -1.29 7.10
C THR A 315 19.65 -1.21 8.59
N ALA A 316 20.59 -1.64 9.45
CA ALA A 316 20.44 -1.48 10.88
C ALA A 316 21.70 -0.94 11.59
N GLU A 317 21.47 -0.35 12.76
CA GLU A 317 22.50 -0.02 13.75
C GLU A 317 22.25 -0.86 15.01
N ASP A 318 23.32 -1.40 15.61
CA ASP A 318 23.27 -2.04 16.93
C ASP A 318 23.92 -1.13 17.97
N THR A 319 23.08 -0.55 18.82
CA THR A 319 23.49 0.45 19.82
C THR A 319 24.03 -0.17 21.11
N ASP A 320 23.89 -1.49 21.32
CA ASP A 320 24.44 -2.19 22.49
C ASP A 320 25.62 -3.13 22.16
N GLY A 321 25.80 -3.46 20.88
CA GLY A 321 26.96 -4.13 20.30
C GLY A 321 26.92 -5.66 20.33
N ALA A 322 25.88 -6.28 20.89
CA ALA A 322 25.80 -7.74 20.97
C ALA A 322 25.59 -8.41 19.60
N ILE A 323 24.78 -7.79 18.73
CA ILE A 323 24.53 -8.25 17.36
C ILE A 323 25.74 -7.95 16.48
N GLU A 324 26.31 -6.76 16.57
CA GLU A 324 27.53 -6.40 15.83
C GLU A 324 28.68 -7.39 16.13
N ALA A 325 28.85 -7.78 17.40
CA ALA A 325 29.85 -8.77 17.79
C ALA A 325 29.59 -10.15 17.17
N ALA A 326 28.34 -10.61 17.14
CA ALA A 326 27.97 -11.89 16.52
C ALA A 326 28.22 -11.87 14.99
N MET A 327 27.84 -10.78 14.33
CA MET A 327 28.09 -10.61 12.89
C MET A 327 29.59 -10.55 12.58
N THR A 328 30.38 -9.89 13.44
CA THR A 328 31.84 -9.83 13.33
C THR A 328 32.47 -11.22 13.42
N ASP A 329 31.97 -12.10 14.30
CA ASP A 329 32.43 -13.48 14.40
C ASP A 329 32.17 -14.26 13.10
N TRP A 330 30.98 -14.14 12.52
CA TRP A 330 30.67 -14.75 11.23
C TRP A 330 31.55 -14.24 10.09
N VAL A 331 31.86 -12.95 10.08
CA VAL A 331 32.80 -12.37 9.11
C VAL A 331 34.19 -12.97 9.27
N ALA A 332 34.68 -13.09 10.51
CA ALA A 332 36.01 -13.64 10.80
C ALA A 332 36.17 -15.10 10.36
N HIS A 333 35.07 -15.86 10.35
CA HIS A 333 35.02 -17.26 9.94
C HIS A 333 34.63 -17.47 8.46
N GLY A 334 34.31 -16.39 7.73
CA GLY A 334 33.97 -16.46 6.31
C GLY A 334 32.59 -17.08 6.02
N ASN A 335 31.63 -16.91 6.93
CA ASN A 335 30.30 -17.52 6.85
C ASN A 335 29.29 -16.73 6.00
N TYR A 336 29.66 -15.54 5.53
CA TYR A 336 28.89 -14.78 4.56
C TYR A 336 29.39 -15.06 3.15
N PHE A 337 28.47 -15.45 2.25
CA PHE A 337 28.74 -15.51 0.82
C PHE A 337 28.94 -14.10 0.24
N SER A 338 28.04 -13.20 0.61
CA SER A 338 28.05 -11.76 0.28
C SER A 338 27.36 -10.99 1.42
N GLN A 339 27.62 -9.69 1.50
CA GLN A 339 27.13 -8.78 2.54
C GLN A 339 26.54 -7.50 1.93
N GLY A 340 26.16 -7.56 0.65
CA GLY A 340 25.71 -6.42 -0.14
C GLY A 340 26.73 -5.29 -0.28
N ASP A 341 26.28 -4.21 -0.90
CA ASP A 341 26.99 -2.96 -1.22
C ASP A 341 27.69 -2.90 -2.59
N GLU A 342 27.20 -1.97 -3.41
CA GLU A 342 27.65 -1.75 -4.79
C GLU A 342 28.70 -0.65 -4.93
N SER A 343 29.05 0.03 -3.84
CA SER A 343 30.04 1.11 -3.89
C SER A 343 31.42 0.58 -4.30
N ALA A 344 32.18 1.46 -4.94
CA ALA A 344 33.50 1.15 -5.47
C ALA A 344 34.56 2.12 -4.90
N PRO A 345 35.53 1.65 -4.09
CA PRO A 345 35.71 0.26 -3.63
C PRO A 345 34.62 -0.18 -2.64
N ARG A 346 34.35 -1.48 -2.58
CA ARG A 346 33.40 -2.04 -1.61
C ARG A 346 33.85 -1.79 -0.16
N PRO A 347 32.95 -1.42 0.75
CA PRO A 347 33.29 -1.13 2.12
C PRO A 347 33.54 -2.43 2.90
N THR A 348 34.36 -2.34 3.94
CA THR A 348 34.49 -3.45 4.89
C THR A 348 33.30 -3.48 5.84
N PHE A 349 33.07 -4.64 6.49
CA PHE A 349 32.09 -4.72 7.58
C PHE A 349 32.31 -3.64 8.65
N ALA A 350 33.58 -3.36 9.01
CA ALA A 350 33.92 -2.35 10.00
C ALA A 350 33.57 -0.92 9.54
N ASP A 351 33.75 -0.60 8.24
CA ASP A 351 33.35 0.69 7.69
C ASP A 351 31.83 0.88 7.77
N ARG A 352 31.08 -0.19 7.48
CA ARG A 352 29.62 -0.24 7.56
C ARG A 352 29.11 -0.11 8.99
N ALA A 353 29.66 -0.89 9.92
CA ALA A 353 29.32 -0.83 11.34
C ALA A 353 29.58 0.58 11.92
N ALA A 354 30.73 1.18 11.60
CA ALA A 354 31.08 2.53 12.05
C ALA A 354 30.15 3.64 11.52
N LYS A 355 29.31 3.33 10.52
CA LYS A 355 28.33 4.24 9.92
C LYS A 355 26.88 3.91 10.29
N GLY A 356 26.64 2.93 11.18
CA GLY A 356 25.29 2.49 11.53
C GLY A 356 24.58 1.81 10.35
N GLU A 357 25.33 1.12 9.48
CA GLU A 357 24.80 0.41 8.33
C GLU A 357 25.18 -1.08 8.34
N LEU A 358 24.90 -1.80 9.43
CA LEU A 358 25.17 -3.23 9.52
C LEU A 358 24.53 -4.01 8.35
N PRO A 359 25.30 -4.87 7.65
CA PRO A 359 24.79 -5.60 6.49
C PRO A 359 23.78 -6.68 6.90
N LEU A 360 22.51 -6.49 6.55
CA LEU A 360 21.48 -7.51 6.81
C LEU A 360 21.58 -8.62 5.76
N ALA A 361 22.28 -9.70 6.08
CA ALA A 361 22.46 -10.85 5.20
C ALA A 361 22.35 -12.19 5.94
N PHE A 362 22.19 -13.28 5.19
CA PHE A 362 22.19 -14.64 5.76
C PHE A 362 23.62 -15.17 5.90
N SER A 363 23.94 -15.73 7.07
CA SER A 363 25.16 -16.52 7.28
C SER A 363 24.86 -18.00 7.10
N THR A 364 25.75 -18.72 6.43
CA THR A 364 25.68 -20.19 6.33
C THR A 364 26.87 -20.84 7.05
N SER A 365 26.70 -22.05 7.57
CA SER A 365 27.76 -22.79 8.26
C SER A 365 28.99 -23.06 7.38
N THR A 366 28.83 -22.97 6.05
CA THR A 366 29.84 -23.24 5.03
C THR A 366 30.33 -22.00 4.28
N GLY A 367 29.69 -20.84 4.46
CA GLY A 367 29.96 -19.62 3.67
C GLY A 367 29.40 -19.67 2.24
N GLN A 368 28.61 -20.69 1.90
CA GLN A 368 27.93 -20.80 0.60
C GLN A 368 26.70 -19.90 0.53
N ASN A 369 26.21 -19.66 -0.69
CA ASN A 369 25.03 -18.87 -0.95
C ASN A 369 23.78 -19.50 -0.29
N ALA A 370 23.11 -18.76 0.58
CA ALA A 370 21.92 -19.22 1.31
C ALA A 370 20.74 -19.56 0.38
N ALA A 371 20.67 -18.98 -0.82
CA ALA A 371 19.65 -19.32 -1.81
C ALA A 371 19.89 -20.70 -2.46
N GLU A 372 21.15 -21.15 -2.52
CA GLU A 372 21.54 -22.45 -3.07
C GLU A 372 21.55 -23.54 -1.99
N GLU A 373 22.01 -23.20 -0.78
CA GLU A 373 22.14 -24.11 0.37
C GLU A 373 21.34 -23.63 1.60
N PRO A 374 20.00 -23.54 1.52
CA PRO A 374 19.18 -22.98 2.61
C PRO A 374 19.21 -23.80 3.90
N ALA A 375 19.60 -25.08 3.82
CA ALA A 375 19.75 -25.95 5.00
C ALA A 375 20.96 -25.57 5.86
N ASP A 376 21.94 -24.84 5.30
CA ASP A 376 23.16 -24.45 6.00
C ASP A 376 23.02 -23.11 6.74
N ILE A 377 21.87 -22.42 6.66
CA ILE A 377 21.67 -21.10 7.28
C ILE A 377 21.77 -21.21 8.82
N VAL A 378 22.70 -20.43 9.39
CA VAL A 378 22.97 -20.36 10.83
C VAL A 378 22.60 -19.01 11.45
N ALA A 379 22.51 -17.95 10.65
CA ALA A 379 22.00 -16.65 11.07
C ALA A 379 21.18 -16.01 9.94
N TYR A 380 20.15 -15.26 10.32
CA TYR A 380 19.17 -14.66 9.43
C TYR A 380 19.22 -13.14 9.59
N GLY A 381 19.75 -12.43 8.61
CA GLY A 381 19.68 -10.98 8.50
C GLY A 381 18.89 -10.60 7.26
N TYR A 382 17.77 -9.91 7.43
CA TYR A 382 16.91 -9.45 6.34
C TYR A 382 16.04 -8.28 6.80
N TRP A 383 15.41 -7.63 5.85
CA TRP A 383 14.56 -6.47 6.07
C TRP A 383 13.25 -6.55 5.28
N TYR A 384 12.28 -5.80 5.79
CA TYR A 384 11.02 -5.47 5.14
C TYR A 384 11.09 -4.03 4.67
N GLY A 385 10.63 -3.76 3.45
CA GLY A 385 10.50 -2.41 2.90
C GLY A 385 9.15 -2.25 2.20
N GLY A 386 8.43 -1.18 2.54
CA GLY A 386 7.13 -0.85 1.96
C GLY A 386 7.06 0.62 1.60
N ILE A 387 6.59 0.92 0.39
CA ILE A 387 6.41 2.29 -0.12
C ILE A 387 4.93 2.44 -0.45
N GLU A 388 4.26 3.34 0.25
CA GLU A 388 2.81 3.50 0.20
C GLU A 388 2.44 4.94 -0.14
N ARG A 389 1.75 5.14 -1.27
CA ARG A 389 0.90 6.32 -1.47
C ARG A 389 -0.45 5.97 -0.84
N PRO A 390 -1.13 6.86 -0.10
CA PRO A 390 -2.49 6.55 0.36
C PRO A 390 -3.34 6.08 -0.84
N GLY A 391 -3.92 4.89 -0.77
CA GLY A 391 -4.68 4.28 -1.87
C GLY A 391 -3.89 3.37 -2.81
N GLU A 392 -2.55 3.51 -2.91
CA GLU A 392 -1.74 2.76 -3.88
C GLU A 392 -0.43 2.21 -3.29
N ARG A 393 -0.18 0.92 -3.58
CA ARG A 393 0.97 0.19 -3.07
C ARG A 393 2.10 0.24 -4.09
N VAL A 394 3.11 1.06 -3.86
CA VAL A 394 4.14 1.42 -4.85
C VAL A 394 5.19 0.32 -4.97
N ARG A 395 5.77 -0.10 -3.84
CA ARG A 395 6.79 -1.14 -3.80
C ARG A 395 6.78 -1.83 -2.45
N GLU A 396 6.74 -3.15 -2.46
CA GLU A 396 6.79 -3.96 -1.24
C GLU A 396 7.78 -5.10 -1.42
N MET A 397 8.68 -5.24 -0.45
CA MET A 397 9.79 -6.16 -0.56
C MET A 397 10.19 -6.71 0.80
N ILE A 398 10.58 -7.98 0.81
CA ILE A 398 11.33 -8.59 1.90
C ILE A 398 12.63 -9.08 1.27
N SER A 399 13.76 -8.56 1.72
CA SER A 399 15.05 -8.87 1.12
C SER A 399 16.19 -8.77 2.13
N ASP A 400 17.38 -9.18 1.71
CA ASP A 400 18.64 -8.88 2.37
C ASP A 400 19.40 -7.76 1.61
N ASP A 401 20.60 -7.48 2.08
CA ASP A 401 21.51 -6.47 1.53
C ASP A 401 22.08 -6.82 0.15
N ASP A 402 21.94 -8.06 -0.32
CA ASP A 402 22.36 -8.45 -1.66
C ASP A 402 21.36 -8.01 -2.75
N ASN A 403 20.28 -7.32 -2.38
CA ASN A 403 19.34 -6.74 -3.31
C ASN A 403 19.89 -5.54 -4.10
N GLY A 404 20.23 -5.79 -5.36
CA GLY A 404 20.67 -4.76 -6.29
C GLY A 404 19.57 -3.98 -7.02
N THR A 405 18.31 -4.40 -6.91
CA THR A 405 17.28 -4.03 -7.91
C THR A 405 16.03 -3.38 -7.35
N GLY A 406 15.79 -3.37 -6.05
CA GLY A 406 14.57 -2.74 -5.48
C GLY A 406 14.57 -1.22 -5.58
N TYR A 407 14.07 -0.66 -6.69
CA TYR A 407 13.90 0.78 -6.85
C TYR A 407 12.71 1.10 -7.75
N TRP A 408 12.06 2.25 -7.58
CA TRP A 408 11.02 2.71 -8.52
C TRP A 408 11.44 3.97 -9.28
N ARG A 409 10.73 4.19 -10.40
CA ARG A 409 10.75 5.42 -11.19
C ARG A 409 9.34 6.01 -11.25
N PHE A 410 9.27 7.28 -11.61
CA PHE A 410 8.08 8.12 -11.47
C PHE A 410 7.00 7.71 -12.46
N GLY A 411 7.35 7.44 -13.72
CA GLY A 411 6.43 6.91 -14.74
C GLY A 411 6.08 5.43 -14.61
N GLU A 412 5.97 4.90 -13.39
CA GLU A 412 5.49 3.53 -13.11
C GLU A 412 3.98 3.51 -12.88
N LEU A 413 3.34 2.40 -13.26
CA LEU A 413 1.89 2.21 -13.14
C LEU A 413 1.50 1.34 -11.94
N TYR A 414 2.48 0.83 -11.20
CA TYR A 414 2.32 0.03 -9.98
C TYR A 414 1.29 -1.09 -10.16
N GLY A 415 1.44 -1.87 -11.24
CA GLY A 415 0.53 -2.98 -11.55
C GLY A 415 -0.88 -2.56 -11.99
N LEU A 416 -1.08 -1.31 -12.46
CA LEU A 416 -2.38 -0.75 -12.87
C LEU A 416 -3.42 -0.73 -11.74
N GLN A 417 -2.98 -0.51 -10.50
CA GLN A 417 -3.88 -0.29 -9.36
C GLN A 417 -4.89 0.84 -9.68
N PRO A 418 -6.12 0.79 -9.14
CA PRO A 418 -7.01 1.95 -9.16
C PRO A 418 -6.27 3.18 -8.62
N GLY A 419 -6.47 4.35 -9.23
CA GLY A 419 -5.78 5.57 -8.80
C GLY A 419 -4.51 5.93 -9.56
N MET A 420 -3.97 5.02 -10.38
CA MET A 420 -2.75 5.29 -11.16
C MET A 420 -3.01 5.62 -12.63
N GLY A 421 -2.57 6.81 -13.06
CA GLY A 421 -2.56 7.26 -14.45
C GLY A 421 -1.38 6.75 -15.26
N VAL A 422 -1.47 6.86 -16.59
CA VAL A 422 -0.39 6.44 -17.53
C VAL A 422 0.92 7.22 -17.32
N ALA A 423 0.83 8.39 -16.68
CA ALA A 423 1.96 9.24 -16.36
C ALA A 423 2.70 8.81 -15.08
N GLY A 424 2.10 7.93 -14.26
CA GLY A 424 2.67 7.48 -12.99
C GLY A 424 2.51 8.53 -11.89
N ASP A 425 3.57 8.79 -11.14
CA ASP A 425 3.60 9.80 -10.07
C ASP A 425 3.41 11.21 -10.62
N GLN A 426 2.61 12.02 -9.95
CA GLN A 426 2.39 13.44 -10.26
C GLN A 426 3.09 14.35 -9.24
N PRO A 427 3.50 15.57 -9.63
CA PRO A 427 3.95 16.57 -8.67
C PRO A 427 2.98 16.76 -7.50
N GLY A 428 3.51 16.82 -6.28
CA GLY A 428 2.69 16.88 -5.07
C GLY A 428 2.22 15.53 -4.54
N ASP A 429 2.45 14.43 -5.27
CA ASP A 429 2.35 13.09 -4.67
C ASP A 429 3.33 12.95 -3.51
N PHE A 430 2.91 12.20 -2.49
CA PHE A 430 3.75 11.82 -1.38
C PHE A 430 3.63 10.33 -1.09
N LYS A 431 4.68 9.75 -0.52
CA LYS A 431 4.70 8.33 -0.15
C LYS A 431 5.30 8.16 1.24
N PHE A 432 4.68 7.30 2.03
CA PHE A 432 5.28 6.81 3.25
C PHE A 432 6.26 5.70 2.90
N GLN A 433 7.47 5.80 3.44
CA GLN A 433 8.53 4.84 3.23
C GLN A 433 8.74 4.08 4.52
N PHE A 434 8.25 2.86 4.60
CA PHE A 434 8.30 2.00 5.78
C PHE A 434 9.45 0.99 5.69
N GLY A 435 10.06 0.71 6.85
CA GLY A 435 11.14 -0.26 6.98
C GLY A 435 11.04 -1.09 8.25
N GLY A 436 11.48 -2.33 8.18
CA GLY A 436 11.71 -3.16 9.36
C GLY A 436 12.97 -4.00 9.18
N ALA A 437 13.81 -4.10 10.21
CA ALA A 437 15.02 -4.90 10.20
C ALA A 437 14.90 -6.09 11.15
N VAL A 438 15.35 -7.27 10.70
CA VAL A 438 15.36 -8.50 11.50
C VAL A 438 16.76 -9.09 11.47
N TYR A 439 17.31 -9.37 12.66
CA TYR A 439 18.49 -10.22 12.82
C TYR A 439 18.18 -11.35 13.81
N ARG A 440 18.49 -12.59 13.45
CA ARG A 440 18.33 -13.75 14.33
C ARG A 440 19.53 -14.67 14.21
N ASP A 441 20.17 -14.93 15.34
CA ASP A 441 21.33 -15.80 15.43
C ASP A 441 21.17 -16.74 16.62
N PRO A 442 20.65 -17.96 16.39
CA PRO A 442 20.50 -18.96 17.44
C PRO A 442 21.84 -19.49 17.96
N VAL A 443 22.95 -19.35 17.22
CA VAL A 443 24.27 -19.84 17.65
C VAL A 443 24.87 -18.92 18.70
N HIS A 444 24.83 -17.61 18.46
CA HIS A 444 25.27 -16.59 19.40
C HIS A 444 24.19 -16.18 20.41
N ALA A 445 22.96 -16.70 20.25
CA ALA A 445 21.79 -16.40 21.08
C ALA A 445 21.41 -14.90 21.10
N VAL A 446 21.51 -14.24 19.95
CA VAL A 446 21.12 -12.83 19.77
C VAL A 446 19.99 -12.69 18.75
N GLN A 447 19.15 -11.67 18.94
CA GLN A 447 18.07 -11.34 18.03
C GLN A 447 17.71 -9.85 18.13
N GLY A 448 17.50 -9.21 16.98
CA GLY A 448 17.18 -7.79 16.86
C GLY A 448 15.97 -7.55 15.97
N TYR A 449 15.16 -6.57 16.35
CA TYR A 449 13.99 -6.11 15.61
C TYR A 449 13.98 -4.59 15.62
N GLY A 450 14.08 -3.96 14.44
CA GLY A 450 14.06 -2.51 14.27
C GLY A 450 12.91 -2.09 13.38
N ILE A 451 12.38 -0.89 13.59
CA ILE A 451 11.35 -0.27 12.74
C ILE A 451 11.84 1.10 12.28
N TYR A 452 11.41 1.50 11.09
CA TYR A 452 11.83 2.72 10.42
C TYR A 452 10.67 3.29 9.62
N ALA A 453 10.61 4.62 9.52
CA ALA A 453 9.77 5.28 8.52
C ALA A 453 10.31 6.65 8.12
N SER A 454 10.11 7.03 6.87
CA SER A 454 10.38 8.36 6.32
C SER A 454 9.31 8.77 5.32
N LEU A 455 9.44 9.99 4.79
CA LEU A 455 8.52 10.54 3.81
C LEU A 455 9.23 10.78 2.47
N TRP A 456 8.52 10.55 1.39
CA TRP A 456 8.94 10.95 0.05
C TRP A 456 7.96 11.98 -0.51
N MET A 457 8.49 12.99 -1.20
CA MET A 457 7.72 14.04 -1.85
C MET A 457 8.15 14.17 -3.33
N HIS A 458 7.19 14.14 -4.25
CA HIS A 458 7.45 14.44 -5.66
C HIS A 458 7.58 15.96 -5.84
N LEU A 459 8.75 16.40 -6.30
CA LEU A 459 8.99 17.79 -6.65
C LEU A 459 8.24 18.19 -7.94
N PRO A 460 7.93 19.49 -8.11
CA PRO A 460 7.44 20.01 -9.39
C PRO A 460 8.41 19.72 -10.54
N ASP A 461 7.86 19.54 -11.74
CA ASP A 461 8.63 19.45 -12.97
C ASP A 461 9.36 20.78 -13.25
N ASP A 462 10.61 20.88 -12.82
CA ASP A 462 11.48 22.01 -13.13
C ASP A 462 12.80 21.59 -13.79
N ASP A 463 13.50 22.57 -14.36
CA ASP A 463 14.78 22.34 -15.04
C ASP A 463 15.90 21.92 -14.05
N ALA A 464 15.70 22.09 -12.74
CA ALA A 464 16.70 21.77 -11.73
C ALA A 464 16.72 20.26 -11.47
N GLY A 465 15.55 19.61 -11.37
CA GLY A 465 15.40 18.16 -11.21
C GLY A 465 16.26 17.59 -10.09
N GLU A 466 16.43 18.36 -9.01
CA GLU A 466 17.34 18.03 -7.91
C GLU A 466 16.69 17.04 -6.95
N THR A 467 17.49 16.12 -6.43
CA THR A 467 17.09 15.22 -5.35
C THR A 467 17.78 15.66 -4.06
N TYR A 468 17.05 15.73 -2.95
CA TYR A 468 17.62 16.01 -1.65
C TYR A 468 16.92 15.29 -0.51
N VAL A 469 17.69 15.03 0.55
CA VAL A 469 17.22 14.47 1.81
C VAL A 469 17.58 15.42 2.93
N PHE A 470 16.58 15.97 3.59
CA PHE A 470 16.72 16.93 4.69
C PHE A 470 15.79 16.58 5.87
N PRO A 471 16.09 17.06 7.09
CA PRO A 471 15.16 16.97 8.19
C PRO A 471 13.92 17.85 7.92
N PRO A 472 12.77 17.51 8.51
CA PRO A 472 11.54 18.27 8.29
C PRO A 472 11.53 19.62 9.02
N PHE A 473 10.42 20.37 8.86
CA PHE A 473 10.13 21.64 9.52
C PHE A 473 11.09 22.78 9.15
N GLU A 474 11.49 22.81 7.88
CA GLU A 474 12.25 23.91 7.28
C GLU A 474 13.53 24.30 8.05
N GLY A 475 14.20 23.34 8.68
CA GLY A 475 15.43 23.59 9.43
C GLY A 475 15.21 24.26 10.80
N ALA A 476 13.99 24.21 11.36
CA ALA A 476 13.66 24.76 12.68
C ALA A 476 14.60 24.28 13.81
N ASN A 477 15.17 23.08 13.68
CA ASN A 477 16.13 22.49 14.63
C ASN A 477 17.61 22.69 14.25
N GLY A 478 17.91 23.56 13.28
CA GLY A 478 19.29 23.85 12.83
C GLY A 478 19.82 22.91 11.74
N GLY A 479 18.97 22.05 11.18
CA GLY A 479 19.26 21.25 9.98
C GLY A 479 19.16 22.07 8.68
N PRO A 480 19.59 21.49 7.54
CA PRO A 480 19.36 22.07 6.23
C PRO A 480 17.86 22.11 5.88
N SER A 481 17.49 22.96 4.91
CA SER A 481 16.11 23.17 4.47
C SER A 481 16.10 23.66 3.03
N ASP A 482 15.07 23.27 2.28
CA ASP A 482 14.73 23.81 0.95
C ASP A 482 13.26 24.27 0.86
N GLY A 483 12.63 24.51 2.01
CA GLY A 483 11.24 24.94 2.12
C GLY A 483 10.30 23.88 2.73
N PRO A 484 8.97 24.08 2.60
CA PRO A 484 7.98 23.21 3.21
C PRO A 484 7.87 21.86 2.51
N LEU A 485 7.13 20.90 3.10
CA LEU A 485 6.86 19.62 2.44
C LEU A 485 6.17 19.84 1.09
N LEU A 486 5.15 20.69 1.07
CA LEU A 486 4.49 21.15 -0.13
C LEU A 486 3.79 22.51 0.10
N THR A 487 3.35 23.15 -0.98
CA THR A 487 2.46 24.31 -0.92
C THR A 487 1.09 23.92 -1.45
N LEU A 488 0.05 24.12 -0.65
CA LEU A 488 -1.33 23.80 -1.02
C LEU A 488 -2.22 25.03 -0.79
N GLN A 489 -3.00 25.44 -1.79
CA GLN A 489 -3.86 26.64 -1.70
C GLN A 489 -3.11 27.92 -1.26
N GLY A 490 -1.84 28.04 -1.66
CA GLY A 490 -0.96 29.14 -1.28
C GLY A 490 -0.49 29.13 0.17
N GLN A 491 -0.74 28.06 0.93
CA GLN A 491 -0.22 27.82 2.27
C GLN A 491 0.98 26.87 2.22
N ALA A 492 2.04 27.21 2.95
CA ALA A 492 3.15 26.30 3.22
C ALA A 492 2.68 25.22 4.19
N ILE A 493 2.94 23.95 3.86
CA ILE A 493 2.57 22.80 4.68
C ILE A 493 3.86 22.07 5.11
N ASP A 494 4.16 22.12 6.40
CA ASP A 494 5.32 21.44 7.00
C ASP A 494 4.97 20.15 7.73
N ALA A 495 3.67 19.92 7.94
CA ALA A 495 3.15 18.73 8.57
C ALA A 495 1.68 18.52 8.20
N PHE A 496 1.27 17.25 8.10
CA PHE A 496 -0.13 16.89 7.88
C PHE A 496 -0.47 15.52 8.46
N VAL A 497 -1.77 15.25 8.55
CA VAL A 497 -2.35 14.01 9.07
C VAL A 497 -3.13 13.32 7.95
N VAL A 498 -2.85 12.04 7.71
CA VAL A 498 -3.63 11.20 6.80
C VAL A 498 -4.58 10.34 7.64
N PRO A 499 -5.89 10.65 7.69
CA PRO A 499 -6.85 9.80 8.37
C PRO A 499 -7.07 8.50 7.58
N LEU A 500 -7.09 7.36 8.27
CA LEU A 500 -7.15 6.03 7.66
C LEU A 500 -8.44 5.26 7.97
N ALA A 501 -9.06 5.51 9.12
CA ALA A 501 -10.35 4.92 9.51
C ALA A 501 -11.53 5.78 8.98
N VAL A 502 -12.06 6.70 9.80
CA VAL A 502 -12.97 7.74 9.30
C VAL A 502 -12.20 8.80 8.51
N ARG A 503 -12.63 9.04 7.27
CA ARG A 503 -12.00 9.92 6.27
C ARG A 503 -12.96 11.03 5.83
N PRO A 504 -12.48 12.09 5.14
CA PRO A 504 -13.35 13.14 4.62
C PRO A 504 -14.55 12.59 3.84
N GLY A 505 -15.76 12.93 4.27
CA GLY A 505 -17.00 12.47 3.65
C GLY A 505 -17.40 11.04 4.00
N THR A 506 -16.79 10.39 5.00
CA THR A 506 -17.28 9.08 5.48
C THR A 506 -18.77 9.17 5.83
N ILE A 507 -19.54 8.15 5.45
CA ILE A 507 -20.96 8.04 5.81
C ILE A 507 -21.10 6.88 6.77
N LEU A 508 -21.60 7.18 7.97
CA LEU A 508 -21.90 6.21 9.02
C LEU A 508 -23.41 6.10 9.21
N GLU A 509 -23.85 4.97 9.74
CA GLU A 509 -25.22 4.75 10.20
C GLU A 509 -25.28 4.85 11.72
N THR A 510 -26.44 5.22 12.27
CA THR A 510 -26.63 5.20 13.73
C THR A 510 -26.34 3.81 14.29
N GLY A 511 -25.42 3.73 15.25
CA GLY A 511 -24.91 2.49 15.83
C GLY A 511 -23.56 2.04 15.26
N ASP A 512 -23.09 2.62 14.14
CA ASP A 512 -21.75 2.40 13.63
C ASP A 512 -20.70 2.99 14.58
N THR A 513 -19.48 2.47 14.49
CA THR A 513 -18.33 2.94 15.26
C THR A 513 -17.65 4.11 14.54
N PHE A 514 -17.51 5.25 15.22
CA PHE A 514 -16.53 6.25 14.86
C PHE A 514 -15.17 5.82 15.44
N SER A 515 -14.20 5.63 14.56
CA SER A 515 -12.81 5.32 14.91
C SER A 515 -11.85 6.22 14.15
N PHE A 516 -10.75 6.59 14.79
CA PHE A 516 -9.75 7.46 14.21
C PHE A 516 -8.35 6.86 14.32
N ALA A 517 -7.93 6.20 13.25
CA ALA A 517 -6.54 5.88 12.97
C ALA A 517 -5.95 6.87 11.96
N ALA A 518 -4.65 7.14 12.09
CA ALA A 518 -3.95 8.06 11.20
C ALA A 518 -2.47 7.70 11.03
N GLN A 519 -1.92 8.10 9.88
CA GLN A 519 -0.49 8.17 9.64
C GLN A 519 -0.07 9.65 9.53
N LEU A 520 1.02 10.00 10.20
CA LEU A 520 1.55 11.36 10.23
C LEU A 520 2.67 11.57 9.23
N ALA A 521 2.68 12.76 8.63
CA ALA A 521 3.76 13.28 7.81
C ALA A 521 4.28 14.58 8.44
N PRO A 522 5.57 14.70 8.77
CA PRO A 522 6.60 13.67 8.70
C PRO A 522 6.32 12.49 9.66
N THR A 523 6.96 11.34 9.41
CA THR A 523 6.76 10.08 10.14
C THR A 523 7.47 10.08 11.51
N LEU A 524 7.05 10.99 12.38
CA LEU A 524 7.62 11.23 13.72
C LEU A 524 6.54 11.09 14.81
N PRO A 525 6.94 10.82 16.07
CA PRO A 525 6.03 10.92 17.20
C PRO A 525 5.46 12.34 17.32
N ALA A 526 4.15 12.43 17.49
CA ALA A 526 3.47 13.71 17.72
C ALA A 526 2.32 13.54 18.69
N ALA A 527 2.02 14.60 19.45
CA ALA A 527 0.80 14.66 20.23
C ALA A 527 -0.41 14.83 19.29
N MET A 528 -1.44 14.04 19.50
CA MET A 528 -2.68 14.04 18.69
C MET A 528 -3.84 14.59 19.51
N SER A 529 -4.65 15.44 18.87
CA SER A 529 -5.93 15.91 19.37
C SER A 529 -6.94 15.96 18.21
N VAL A 530 -8.02 15.20 18.35
CA VAL A 530 -9.13 15.17 17.40
C VAL A 530 -10.40 15.54 18.15
N VAL A 531 -11.09 16.59 17.68
CA VAL A 531 -12.34 17.06 18.27
C VAL A 531 -13.46 16.80 17.28
N VAL A 532 -14.32 15.85 17.61
CA VAL A 532 -15.49 15.48 16.81
C VAL A 532 -16.69 16.24 17.38
N THR A 533 -17.32 17.09 16.59
CA THR A 533 -18.47 17.91 17.01
C THR A 533 -19.66 17.63 16.11
N GLY A 534 -20.78 17.23 16.70
CA GLY A 534 -22.02 16.96 15.98
C GLY A 534 -23.27 17.22 16.82
N PRO A 535 -24.45 16.79 16.36
CA PRO A 535 -25.71 17.04 17.06
C PRO A 535 -25.79 16.43 18.46
N GLY A 536 -25.04 15.34 18.71
CA GLY A 536 -24.94 14.69 20.02
C GLY A 536 -24.01 15.38 21.02
N GLY A 537 -23.29 16.43 20.62
CA GLY A 537 -22.26 17.08 21.42
C GLY A 537 -20.86 16.94 20.83
N SER A 538 -19.84 17.03 21.68
CA SER A 538 -18.43 16.93 21.27
C SER A 538 -17.75 15.74 21.95
N HIS A 539 -16.95 15.01 21.18
CA HIS A 539 -16.06 13.94 21.63
C HIS A 539 -14.62 14.34 21.32
N THR A 540 -13.71 14.07 22.24
CA THR A 540 -12.29 14.37 22.06
C THR A 540 -11.50 13.08 22.11
N ILE A 541 -10.72 12.82 21.07
CA ILE A 541 -9.74 11.75 20.99
C ILE A 541 -8.36 12.39 21.15
N THR A 542 -7.54 11.89 22.07
CA THR A 542 -6.20 12.41 22.33
C THR A 542 -5.18 11.30 22.52
N GLY A 543 -3.92 11.56 22.19
CA GLY A 543 -2.86 10.61 22.50
C GLY A 543 -1.57 11.00 21.82
N ARG A 544 -0.76 10.00 21.48
CA ARG A 544 0.52 10.20 20.83
C ARG A 544 0.74 9.16 19.75
N ALA A 545 1.13 9.61 18.57
CA ALA A 545 1.59 8.73 17.50
C ALA A 545 2.94 8.10 17.90
N ASN A 546 3.18 6.88 17.44
CA ASN A 546 4.37 6.09 17.78
C ASN A 546 5.66 6.61 17.10
N ALA A 547 6.77 5.88 17.25
CA ALA A 547 8.07 6.20 16.65
C ALA A 547 8.07 6.49 15.14
N ILE A 548 7.09 5.95 14.41
CA ILE A 548 6.97 6.07 12.94
C ILE A 548 5.77 6.92 12.51
N GLY A 549 5.13 7.62 13.44
CA GLY A 549 3.99 8.50 13.14
C GLY A 549 2.65 7.77 12.94
N TYR A 550 2.50 6.52 13.37
CA TYR A 550 1.20 5.83 13.38
C TYR A 550 0.44 6.13 14.68
N PHE A 551 -0.85 6.45 14.57
CA PHE A 551 -1.74 6.72 15.69
C PHE A 551 -3.02 5.89 15.58
N TYR A 552 -3.32 5.13 16.64
CA TYR A 552 -4.63 4.53 16.87
C TYR A 552 -4.77 4.16 18.36
N ASP A 553 -5.92 4.46 18.96
CA ASP A 553 -6.27 4.02 20.31
C ASP A 553 -7.71 3.47 20.34
N PRO A 554 -7.89 2.13 20.37
CA PRO A 554 -9.21 1.50 20.35
C PRO A 554 -10.07 1.84 21.58
N ALA A 555 -9.46 2.30 22.69
CA ALA A 555 -10.21 2.66 23.89
C ALA A 555 -11.01 3.96 23.73
N GLN A 556 -10.74 4.74 22.68
CA GLN A 556 -11.39 6.02 22.39
C GLN A 556 -12.40 5.93 21.25
N ASP A 557 -12.55 4.76 20.63
CA ASP A 557 -13.61 4.48 19.66
C ASP A 557 -14.99 4.57 20.33
N PHE A 558 -15.99 5.11 19.63
CA PHE A 558 -17.33 5.29 20.17
C PHE A 558 -18.42 5.08 19.11
N ALA A 559 -19.61 4.66 19.53
CA ALA A 559 -20.75 4.52 18.64
C ALA A 559 -21.37 5.90 18.34
N VAL A 560 -21.77 6.14 17.08
CA VAL A 560 -22.52 7.35 16.70
C VAL A 560 -24.02 7.10 16.80
N ASP A 561 -24.69 7.79 17.71
CA ASP A 561 -26.11 7.52 18.01
C ASP A 561 -27.08 8.56 17.44
N THR A 562 -26.60 9.74 17.03
CA THR A 562 -27.46 10.83 16.57
C THR A 562 -27.22 11.12 15.09
N PRO A 563 -28.24 11.04 14.22
CA PRO A 563 -28.10 11.47 12.83
C PRO A 563 -27.75 12.95 12.71
N GLY A 564 -26.94 13.28 11.71
CA GLY A 564 -26.57 14.64 11.34
C GLY A 564 -25.14 14.74 10.84
N ILE A 565 -24.65 15.97 10.73
CA ILE A 565 -23.31 16.28 10.21
C ILE A 565 -22.35 16.44 11.39
N TYR A 566 -21.23 15.74 11.32
CA TYR A 566 -20.18 15.77 12.33
C TYR A 566 -18.93 16.39 11.74
N HIS A 567 -18.45 17.48 12.36
CA HIS A 567 -17.18 18.10 12.01
C HIS A 567 -16.04 17.49 12.85
N VAL A 568 -14.96 17.08 12.18
CA VAL A 568 -13.80 16.41 12.78
C VAL A 568 -12.59 17.33 12.65
N ALA A 569 -12.31 18.12 13.68
CA ALA A 569 -11.14 18.98 13.74
C ALA A 569 -9.91 18.16 14.18
N VAL A 570 -8.81 18.21 13.42
CA VAL A 570 -7.63 17.37 13.63
C VAL A 570 -6.40 18.24 13.82
N THR A 571 -5.64 17.96 14.88
CA THR A 571 -4.35 18.60 15.16
C THR A 571 -3.31 17.57 15.59
N ALA A 572 -2.21 17.50 14.86
CA ALA A 572 -0.96 16.88 15.29
C ALA A 572 0.03 17.97 15.74
N THR A 573 0.75 17.77 16.85
CA THR A 573 1.79 18.70 17.35
C THR A 573 3.11 17.96 17.50
N PHE A 574 4.11 18.38 16.72
CA PHE A 574 5.41 17.70 16.61
C PHE A 574 6.42 18.27 17.61
N ASP A 575 6.47 17.66 18.79
CA ASP A 575 7.34 18.03 19.91
C ASP A 575 8.51 17.05 20.13
N ALA A 576 8.58 15.97 19.34
CA ALA A 576 9.64 14.97 19.40
C ALA A 576 10.91 15.42 18.62
N PRO A 577 12.11 14.97 19.03
CA PRO A 577 13.34 15.24 18.29
C PRO A 577 13.26 14.81 16.82
N THR A 578 13.96 15.56 15.97
CA THR A 578 14.25 15.18 14.58
C THR A 578 15.70 14.67 14.47
N SER A 579 16.12 14.23 13.29
CA SER A 579 17.53 13.93 13.02
C SER A 579 18.45 15.15 13.21
N ALA A 580 17.91 16.37 13.20
CA ALA A 580 18.65 17.60 13.49
C ALA A 580 18.77 17.92 14.98
N GLY A 581 18.09 17.16 15.84
CA GLY A 581 18.15 17.32 17.29
C GLY A 581 16.80 17.66 17.93
N PRO A 582 16.81 18.11 19.20
CA PRO A 582 15.58 18.35 19.96
C PRO A 582 14.78 19.54 19.43
N MET A 583 13.45 19.42 19.46
CA MET A 583 12.53 20.51 19.14
C MET A 583 12.39 21.50 20.30
N SER A 584 12.14 22.77 19.98
CA SER A 584 11.76 23.80 20.95
C SER A 584 10.45 24.47 20.56
N ALA A 585 9.63 24.86 21.54
CA ALA A 585 8.39 25.59 21.28
C ALA A 585 8.66 26.93 20.57
N LEU A 586 7.82 27.40 19.64
CA LEU A 586 6.53 26.84 19.22
C LEU A 586 6.68 25.62 18.30
N TYR A 587 5.99 24.53 18.62
CA TYR A 587 6.07 23.28 17.86
C TYR A 587 5.27 23.37 16.55
N PRO A 588 5.78 22.78 15.44
CA PRO A 588 5.03 22.60 14.20
C PRO A 588 3.75 21.82 14.45
N THR A 589 2.70 22.18 13.72
CA THR A 589 1.41 21.51 13.79
C THR A 589 0.93 21.12 12.41
N GLY A 590 0.27 19.96 12.32
CA GLY A 590 -0.36 19.48 11.09
C GLY A 590 -1.85 19.22 11.27
N THR A 591 -2.59 19.33 10.18
CA THR A 591 -3.98 18.88 10.04
C THR A 591 -4.12 18.09 8.74
N ILE A 592 -5.32 17.73 8.31
CA ILE A 592 -5.51 17.02 7.04
C ILE A 592 -5.21 17.93 5.82
N LEU A 593 -4.74 17.36 4.71
CA LEU A 593 -4.53 18.13 3.48
C LEU A 593 -5.88 18.56 2.88
N GLY A 594 -6.01 19.86 2.59
CA GLY A 594 -7.25 20.46 2.12
C GLY A 594 -8.30 20.70 3.21
N ALA A 595 -7.90 20.66 4.49
CA ALA A 595 -8.79 20.91 5.62
C ALA A 595 -9.65 22.17 5.46
N VAL A 596 -10.92 22.06 5.85
CA VAL A 596 -11.82 23.20 6.04
C VAL A 596 -12.04 23.36 7.53
N ASP A 597 -11.87 24.58 8.05
CA ASP A 597 -11.97 24.89 9.48
C ASP A 597 -11.13 23.99 10.40
N GLY A 598 -9.96 23.53 9.90
CA GLY A 598 -9.03 22.67 10.65
C GLY A 598 -9.41 21.18 10.65
N GLY A 599 -10.32 20.76 9.77
CA GLY A 599 -10.84 19.40 9.75
C GLY A 599 -11.57 19.01 8.48
N PHE A 600 -12.50 18.07 8.64
CA PHE A 600 -13.41 17.58 7.60
C PHE A 600 -14.76 17.15 8.19
N ASP A 601 -15.75 16.95 7.33
CA ASP A 601 -17.07 16.49 7.75
C ASP A 601 -17.27 14.99 7.50
N VAL A 602 -18.06 14.38 8.40
CA VAL A 602 -18.58 13.01 8.34
C VAL A 602 -20.11 13.11 8.45
N TYR A 603 -20.81 12.23 7.73
CA TYR A 603 -22.27 12.22 7.70
C TYR A 603 -22.80 11.00 8.45
N VAL A 604 -23.73 11.20 9.38
CA VAL A 604 -24.39 10.12 10.12
C VAL A 604 -25.87 10.07 9.76
N VAL A 605 -26.32 8.97 9.18
CA VAL A 605 -27.74 8.77 8.84
C VAL A 605 -28.39 7.78 9.79
N ALA A 606 -29.71 7.89 9.99
CA ALA A 606 -30.44 6.83 10.68
C ALA A 606 -30.40 5.54 9.85
N SER A 607 -30.26 4.39 10.50
CA SER A 607 -30.17 3.08 9.83
C SER A 607 -31.43 2.70 9.04
N ASP A 608 -32.58 3.32 9.35
CA ASP A 608 -33.84 3.15 8.62
C ASP A 608 -34.03 4.17 7.48
N THR A 609 -33.15 5.18 7.36
CA THR A 609 -33.20 6.15 6.25
C THR A 609 -32.73 5.45 4.98
N PRO A 610 -33.49 5.49 3.87
CA PRO A 610 -33.00 4.97 2.59
C PRO A 610 -31.90 5.85 2.00
N SER A 611 -31.03 5.28 1.16
CA SER A 611 -30.11 6.06 0.32
C SER A 611 -30.88 7.00 -0.60
N LEU A 612 -30.23 8.08 -1.06
CA LEU A 612 -30.83 9.01 -2.03
C LEU A 612 -31.24 8.28 -3.32
N PRO A 613 -32.35 8.68 -3.98
CA PRO A 613 -32.71 8.17 -5.30
C PRO A 613 -31.53 8.25 -6.30
N PRO A 614 -31.41 7.29 -7.23
CA PRO A 614 -30.25 7.22 -8.12
C PRO A 614 -30.37 8.31 -9.18
N GLY A 615 -29.50 9.31 -9.11
CA GLY A 615 -29.33 10.29 -10.18
C GLY A 615 -28.48 9.78 -11.35
N LEU A 616 -27.83 8.61 -11.18
CA LEU A 616 -26.96 7.97 -12.18
C LEU A 616 -27.25 6.46 -12.27
N PRO A 617 -26.83 5.77 -13.34
CA PRO A 617 -26.83 4.31 -13.38
C PRO A 617 -25.89 3.70 -12.31
N PRO A 618 -26.11 2.45 -11.86
CA PRO A 618 -25.24 1.78 -10.88
C PRO A 618 -23.76 1.71 -11.29
N TRP A 619 -23.52 1.64 -12.60
CA TRP A 619 -22.19 1.79 -13.20
C TRP A 619 -22.28 2.58 -14.50
N SER A 620 -21.34 3.49 -14.71
CA SER A 620 -21.16 4.21 -15.97
C SER A 620 -19.68 4.51 -16.22
N VAL A 621 -19.34 4.93 -17.45
CA VAL A 621 -17.98 5.29 -17.85
C VAL A 621 -17.96 6.74 -18.31
N VAL A 622 -17.08 7.54 -17.71
CA VAL A 622 -16.81 8.92 -18.11
C VAL A 622 -15.78 8.93 -19.23
N GLY A 623 -16.04 9.72 -20.28
CA GLY A 623 -15.08 9.99 -21.34
C GLY A 623 -14.39 11.34 -21.15
N GLY A 624 -13.07 11.40 -21.37
CA GLY A 624 -12.28 12.63 -21.28
C GLY A 624 -12.03 13.10 -19.85
N THR A 625 -11.61 14.37 -19.71
CA THR A 625 -11.29 15.07 -18.44
C THR A 625 -12.26 16.21 -18.13
N GLY A 626 -13.41 16.24 -18.82
CA GLY A 626 -14.40 17.28 -18.57
C GLY A 626 -15.02 17.15 -17.16
N PRO A 627 -15.72 18.19 -16.69
CA PRO A 627 -16.43 18.14 -15.42
C PRO A 627 -17.38 16.94 -15.35
N VAL A 628 -17.29 16.17 -14.27
CA VAL A 628 -18.18 15.05 -13.96
C VAL A 628 -19.32 15.57 -13.10
N ASN A 629 -20.52 15.60 -13.69
CA ASN A 629 -21.74 16.02 -13.01
C ASN A 629 -22.34 14.85 -12.24
N LEU A 630 -22.37 14.97 -10.91
CA LEU A 630 -22.98 14.03 -10.00
C LEU A 630 -24.35 14.56 -9.62
N THR A 631 -25.38 13.97 -10.22
CA THR A 631 -26.77 14.36 -9.95
C THR A 631 -27.24 13.72 -8.65
N VAL A 632 -27.79 14.57 -7.79
CA VAL A 632 -28.41 14.20 -6.52
C VAL A 632 -29.90 14.46 -6.63
N ASP A 633 -30.71 13.42 -6.54
CA ASP A 633 -32.16 13.53 -6.54
C ASP A 633 -32.70 13.42 -5.11
N ALA A 634 -33.65 14.28 -4.76
CA ALA A 634 -34.32 14.21 -3.48
C ALA A 634 -35.35 13.07 -3.46
N PRO A 635 -35.52 12.37 -2.31
CA PRO A 635 -36.67 11.51 -2.09
C PRO A 635 -38.00 12.22 -2.36
N PHE A 636 -39.01 11.46 -2.74
CA PHE A 636 -40.35 12.01 -2.96
C PHE A 636 -40.90 12.66 -1.67
N GLY A 637 -41.34 13.90 -1.77
CA GLY A 637 -41.83 14.70 -0.64
C GLY A 637 -40.76 15.49 0.11
N THR A 638 -39.49 15.44 -0.31
CA THR A 638 -38.38 16.20 0.30
C THR A 638 -37.67 17.11 -0.72
N GLU A 639 -38.42 17.70 -1.66
CA GLU A 639 -37.88 18.44 -2.82
C GLU A 639 -37.26 19.80 -2.47
N THR A 640 -37.20 20.15 -1.19
CA THR A 640 -36.53 21.35 -0.67
C THR A 640 -35.59 20.96 0.47
N GLY A 641 -34.39 21.52 0.48
CA GLY A 641 -33.37 21.22 1.48
C GLY A 641 -31.99 21.72 1.08
N THR A 642 -31.01 21.47 1.94
CA THR A 642 -29.61 21.78 1.71
C THR A 642 -28.85 20.48 1.45
N VAL A 643 -28.12 20.43 0.34
CA VAL A 643 -27.21 19.34 0.03
C VAL A 643 -25.82 19.75 0.47
N HIS A 644 -25.26 19.01 1.40
CA HIS A 644 -23.86 19.06 1.79
C HIS A 644 -23.08 18.05 0.96
N TYR A 645 -21.86 18.40 0.57
CA TYR A 645 -21.01 17.48 -0.19
C TYR A 645 -19.57 17.53 0.26
N THR A 646 -18.89 16.41 0.09
CA THR A 646 -17.45 16.25 0.22
C THR A 646 -16.94 15.47 -0.99
N ILE A 647 -15.92 16.00 -1.66
CA ILE A 647 -15.16 15.32 -2.71
C ILE A 647 -13.74 15.13 -2.17
N ALA A 648 -13.27 13.89 -2.17
CA ALA A 648 -11.96 13.55 -1.65
C ALA A 648 -11.34 12.41 -2.45
N MET A 649 -10.03 12.27 -2.30
CA MET A 649 -9.25 11.13 -2.77
C MET A 649 -8.39 10.64 -1.59
N PRO A 650 -7.80 9.45 -1.66
CA PRO A 650 -6.89 9.00 -0.61
C PRO A 650 -5.84 10.08 -0.27
N GLY A 651 -5.75 10.47 0.99
CA GLY A 651 -4.83 11.50 1.48
C GLY A 651 -5.28 12.97 1.37
N TYR A 652 -6.30 13.31 0.56
CA TYR A 652 -6.70 14.71 0.32
C TYR A 652 -8.21 14.96 0.41
N LEU A 653 -8.59 16.04 1.10
CA LEU A 653 -9.89 16.69 0.92
C LEU A 653 -9.79 17.66 -0.26
N LEU A 654 -10.48 17.34 -1.37
CA LEU A 654 -10.39 18.13 -2.61
C LEU A 654 -11.38 19.30 -2.63
N ALA A 655 -12.61 19.05 -2.18
CA ALA A 655 -13.65 20.07 -2.07
C ALA A 655 -14.70 19.68 -1.05
N SER A 656 -15.30 20.66 -0.39
CA SER A 656 -16.50 20.49 0.41
C SER A 656 -17.36 21.75 0.36
N GLY A 657 -18.65 21.61 0.65
CA GLY A 657 -19.54 22.76 0.64
C GLY A 657 -21.01 22.40 0.67
N THR A 658 -21.83 23.38 0.33
CA THR A 658 -23.29 23.24 0.28
C THR A 658 -23.84 23.73 -1.06
N THR A 659 -24.94 23.12 -1.49
CA THR A 659 -25.76 23.55 -2.62
C THR A 659 -27.24 23.33 -2.28
N THR A 660 -28.13 24.00 -3.00
CA THR A 660 -29.59 23.87 -2.79
C THR A 660 -30.21 23.00 -3.86
N LEU A 661 -31.28 22.29 -3.51
CA LEU A 661 -32.10 21.62 -4.51
C LEU A 661 -32.78 22.64 -5.44
N ASP A 662 -32.71 22.38 -6.74
CA ASP A 662 -33.47 23.02 -7.81
C ASP A 662 -34.46 22.01 -8.40
N HIS A 663 -35.76 22.28 -8.27
CA HIS A 663 -36.85 21.39 -8.69
C HIS A 663 -36.68 19.93 -8.22
N GLY A 664 -36.19 19.72 -6.99
CA GLY A 664 -36.01 18.39 -6.40
C GLY A 664 -34.69 17.68 -6.74
N SER A 665 -33.77 18.36 -7.43
CA SER A 665 -32.45 17.82 -7.79
C SER A 665 -31.33 18.82 -7.52
N ALA A 666 -30.10 18.36 -7.32
CA ALA A 666 -28.91 19.19 -7.29
C ALA A 666 -27.81 18.53 -8.12
N THR A 667 -26.80 19.32 -8.53
CA THR A 667 -25.61 18.79 -9.20
C THR A 667 -24.38 19.17 -8.38
N VAL A 668 -23.63 18.16 -7.97
CA VAL A 668 -22.27 18.29 -7.43
C VAL A 668 -21.30 18.04 -8.57
N VAL A 669 -20.26 18.87 -8.71
CA VAL A 669 -19.34 18.80 -9.86
C VAL A 669 -17.95 18.42 -9.38
N TYR A 670 -17.43 17.32 -9.90
CA TYR A 670 -16.00 17.02 -9.83
C TYR A 670 -15.34 17.51 -11.13
N ASP A 671 -14.53 18.55 -11.04
CA ASP A 671 -13.77 19.10 -12.17
C ASP A 671 -12.27 18.84 -11.97
N PRO A 672 -11.71 17.76 -12.56
CA PRO A 672 -10.32 17.38 -12.35
C PRO A 672 -9.35 18.44 -12.89
N VAL A 673 -9.70 19.14 -13.96
CA VAL A 673 -8.84 20.16 -14.58
C VAL A 673 -8.78 21.43 -13.73
N ALA A 674 -9.91 21.82 -13.12
CA ALA A 674 -9.91 22.93 -12.18
C ALA A 674 -9.20 22.57 -10.88
N LEU A 675 -9.46 21.37 -10.35
CA LEU A 675 -8.85 20.91 -9.10
C LEU A 675 -7.34 20.72 -9.23
N SER A 676 -6.82 20.27 -10.38
CA SER A 676 -5.37 20.05 -10.57
C SER A 676 -4.53 21.33 -10.46
N GLN A 677 -5.14 22.51 -10.62
CA GLN A 677 -4.48 23.80 -10.39
C GLN A 677 -4.19 24.05 -8.90
N THR A 678 -4.92 23.37 -8.02
CA THR A 678 -4.79 23.47 -6.56
C THR A 678 -4.13 22.22 -5.98
N PHE A 679 -4.47 21.05 -6.51
CA PHE A 679 -3.99 19.73 -6.12
C PHE A 679 -3.21 19.14 -7.32
N PRO A 680 -1.92 19.49 -7.47
CA PRO A 680 -1.14 19.13 -8.65
C PRO A 680 -1.00 17.62 -8.85
N ASN A 681 -1.31 16.83 -7.82
CA ASN A 681 -1.28 15.37 -7.84
C ASN A 681 -2.50 14.73 -8.54
N ILE A 682 -3.51 15.51 -8.95
CA ILE A 682 -4.65 14.99 -9.72
C ILE A 682 -4.22 14.66 -11.15
N ASP A 683 -4.40 13.39 -11.52
CA ASP A 683 -4.16 12.89 -12.87
C ASP A 683 -5.25 13.39 -13.84
N VAL A 684 -4.84 14.32 -14.72
CA VAL A 684 -5.63 14.72 -15.90
C VAL A 684 -5.29 13.91 -17.15
N GLY A 685 -4.45 12.87 -16.99
CA GLY A 685 -4.13 11.87 -18.00
C GLY A 685 -5.03 10.64 -17.87
N GLY A 686 -5.29 9.97 -18.99
CA GLY A 686 -6.03 8.72 -19.00
C GLY A 686 -5.24 7.57 -18.36
N ARG A 687 -5.96 6.58 -17.83
CA ARG A 687 -5.38 5.40 -17.16
C ARG A 687 -4.44 4.54 -18.02
N LEU A 688 -4.70 4.41 -19.31
CA LEU A 688 -4.00 3.47 -20.20
C LEU A 688 -3.42 4.11 -21.46
N THR A 689 -3.64 5.40 -21.67
CA THR A 689 -3.24 6.11 -22.89
C THR A 689 -2.90 7.53 -22.54
N ASP A 690 -1.85 8.06 -23.16
CA ASP A 690 -1.43 9.46 -23.06
C ASP A 690 -2.41 10.36 -23.83
N ALA A 691 -3.60 10.49 -23.27
CA ALA A 691 -4.72 11.27 -23.76
C ALA A 691 -5.51 11.77 -22.56
N PRO A 692 -6.26 12.89 -22.67
CA PRO A 692 -7.10 13.36 -21.58
C PRO A 692 -8.06 12.26 -21.10
N GLY A 693 -7.95 11.88 -19.83
CA GLY A 693 -8.88 10.99 -19.16
C GLY A 693 -8.80 11.11 -17.64
N LEU A 694 -9.53 10.25 -16.94
CA LEU A 694 -9.47 10.11 -15.49
C LEU A 694 -8.64 8.89 -15.12
N ALA A 695 -7.87 8.99 -14.04
CA ALA A 695 -7.12 7.85 -13.50
C ALA A 695 -7.29 7.67 -11.98
N ASP A 696 -7.41 8.78 -11.25
CA ASP A 696 -7.52 8.80 -9.80
C ASP A 696 -8.70 7.99 -9.26
N THR A 697 -8.54 7.51 -8.02
CA THR A 697 -9.66 7.06 -7.19
C THR A 697 -10.18 8.27 -6.43
N VAL A 698 -11.42 8.66 -6.70
CA VAL A 698 -12.08 9.80 -6.07
C VAL A 698 -13.42 9.34 -5.53
N TRP A 699 -13.81 9.83 -4.36
CA TRP A 699 -15.17 9.69 -3.90
C TRP A 699 -15.84 11.03 -3.66
N ALA A 700 -17.15 11.05 -3.92
CA ALA A 700 -18.03 12.14 -3.59
C ALA A 700 -19.13 11.63 -2.67
N SER A 701 -19.14 12.13 -1.44
CA SER A 701 -20.21 11.87 -0.48
C SER A 701 -21.14 13.06 -0.43
N VAL A 702 -22.45 12.79 -0.47
CA VAL A 702 -23.49 13.81 -0.43
C VAL A 702 -24.46 13.52 0.70
N ALA A 703 -24.91 14.58 1.37
CA ALA A 703 -25.90 14.49 2.43
C ALA A 703 -26.97 15.57 2.27
N LEU A 704 -28.22 15.18 2.14
CA LEU A 704 -29.38 16.06 2.05
C LEU A 704 -30.02 16.22 3.44
N GLU A 705 -29.92 17.44 3.98
CA GLU A 705 -30.78 17.89 5.08
C GLU A 705 -32.15 18.24 4.51
N ALA A 706 -33.07 17.29 4.58
CA ALA A 706 -34.40 17.42 4.02
C ALA A 706 -35.35 18.22 4.92
N ALA A 707 -36.40 18.77 4.33
CA ALA A 707 -37.44 19.51 5.06
C ALA A 707 -38.22 18.67 6.10
N ASP A 708 -38.16 17.34 6.02
CA ASP A 708 -38.74 16.42 7.02
C ASP A 708 -37.86 16.28 8.29
N GLY A 709 -36.69 16.92 8.31
CA GLY A 709 -35.72 16.88 9.41
C GLY A 709 -34.83 15.63 9.41
N ARG A 710 -34.90 14.78 8.38
CA ARG A 710 -34.00 13.64 8.21
C ARG A 710 -32.78 14.04 7.38
N LEU A 711 -31.65 13.40 7.69
CA LEU A 711 -30.46 13.42 6.84
C LEU A 711 -30.48 12.18 5.95
N TYR A 712 -30.53 12.38 4.63
CA TYR A 712 -30.33 11.33 3.63
C TYR A 712 -28.91 11.45 3.09
N ALA A 713 -28.25 10.35 2.78
CA ALA A 713 -26.91 10.40 2.22
C ALA A 713 -26.72 9.36 1.12
N ASP A 714 -25.75 9.64 0.25
CA ASP A 714 -25.27 8.70 -0.74
C ASP A 714 -23.80 8.98 -1.06
N HIS A 715 -23.15 7.99 -1.64
CA HIS A 715 -21.73 8.04 -1.98
C HIS A 715 -21.59 7.77 -3.48
N VAL A 716 -20.56 8.30 -4.11
CA VAL A 716 -20.20 7.94 -5.50
C VAL A 716 -18.71 7.69 -5.52
N THR A 717 -18.31 6.54 -6.05
CA THR A 717 -16.89 6.20 -6.22
C THR A 717 -16.52 6.29 -7.69
N LEU A 718 -15.49 7.05 -8.01
CA LEU A 718 -14.82 7.07 -9.29
C LEU A 718 -13.51 6.29 -9.16
N GLN A 719 -13.27 5.33 -10.06
CA GLN A 719 -11.98 4.64 -10.18
C GLN A 719 -11.46 4.84 -11.60
N GLY A 720 -10.72 5.93 -11.79
CA GLY A 720 -10.45 6.50 -13.10
C GLY A 720 -11.78 6.82 -13.82
N PRO A 721 -12.02 6.31 -15.03
CA PRO A 721 -13.22 6.64 -15.78
C PRO A 721 -14.47 5.88 -15.31
N ASP A 722 -14.33 4.83 -14.50
CA ASP A 722 -15.47 4.06 -14.01
C ASP A 722 -16.15 4.81 -12.85
N VAL A 723 -17.46 5.06 -12.96
CA VAL A 723 -18.29 5.65 -11.89
C VAL A 723 -19.21 4.57 -11.34
N TYR A 724 -19.17 4.38 -10.02
CA TYR A 724 -19.98 3.41 -9.30
C TYR A 724 -20.89 4.12 -8.30
N LEU A 725 -22.15 3.71 -8.29
CA LEU A 725 -23.04 3.98 -7.16
C LEU A 725 -23.01 2.83 -6.16
N PRO A 726 -23.28 3.11 -4.87
CA PRO A 726 -23.40 2.11 -3.84
C PRO A 726 -24.44 1.06 -4.17
N ALA A 727 -24.27 -0.13 -3.59
CA ALA A 727 -25.30 -1.15 -3.64
C ALA A 727 -26.58 -0.65 -2.95
N ARG A 728 -27.73 -0.96 -3.56
CA ARG A 728 -29.06 -0.48 -3.15
C ARG A 728 -30.00 -1.65 -2.91
#